data_AF-A0A522WYA3-F1
#
_entry.id   AF-A0A522WYA3-F1
#
_cell.length_a   1.000
_cell.length_b   1.000
_cell.length_c   1.000
_cell.angle_alpha   90.00
_cell.angle_beta   90.00
_cell.angle_gamma   90.00
#
_symmetry.space_group_name_H-M   'P 1'
#
loop_
_entity.id
_entity.type
_entity.pdbx_description
1 polymer ?
#
loop_
_entity_poly.entity_id
_entity_poly.type
_entity_poly.pdbx_seq_one_letter_code
_entity_poly.pdbx_strand_id
1 'polypeptide(L)'
;MKNSTPKSGTASPLVGNYDTPGIAVGVAVSGDYAYVADFNDGLQIIDVSNPAKPVLSGSYDTDGTAYAVAVNADYAYIADYWSGMPMFDITSPSSPTLTSNSATYTAVGVTIEGIYAYLARGDNGIEIRNISRPSTQLSVKTFDTPGYASSIAISGDYAYIADGSSGLEIINISNVSSPISVSAMATSDAQSVAVSGNYAYVADGSGGLRIINISDPSHPILADTVDTPGIASGVAVHGDTAYVADGSRGLQIINISDPSQSTLSGTIDTPSSASGVAVSDNYAYVADGAGGLQVIQLSSNAAPTGKVTISGNAAQGQTLTVSNTLADSDGLGVISYLWQADGTTVGNGVAYKLTEAEVGKTLTVIAKYTDLAGTLETVASAPTDPVAQVDIGATPGITLTSLDGFATGEDGTEVSFAVKLNTQPTRDVAITFSSSDTSEGVIIQTNLSFNSSNWNTAQTLTIRGVNDYLNDHDVSYNISGVTNTLDVNYDQLEINNITLTNKDDGRDVALNLSGDAGGIPAKDVLQGQDGDDRLHGLILSDDLSGGLGNDRLYGGYDDDRLYGDAGNDQLFGEEDDDRLDGGSGNDTLDGGSGVDTMIGGEGNDTYYLGYDAIDVLSDNGLATDIDTVIMPYQLTSYTLPTGIENGTIATGTGASGLTGNDSNNALTGNAGKNKLIGAVGRDSLFGGLGDDVLSGGTGDDILVGGTGKDKLTGGEGKDSFLFDTALKANVDKITDFKPVDDNIQLENAIFTKLTTTGELAADMFVTATAAIDNNDYLIYDKITGELMYDADGNGTGAAVQVALLGTNLALANADFTVI
;
A
#
# COMPACT_ATOMS: atom_id res chain seq x y z
N MET A 1 -7.12 66.06 28.05
CA MET A 1 -5.78 66.04 28.67
C MET A 1 -5.86 65.44 30.07
N LYS A 2 -5.59 64.14 30.19
CA LYS A 2 -4.94 63.53 31.35
C LYS A 2 -3.98 62.49 30.78
N ASN A 3 -2.69 62.72 31.01
CA ASN A 3 -1.59 61.84 30.61
C ASN A 3 -1.76 60.46 31.26
N SER A 4 -1.85 59.42 30.44
CA SER A 4 -1.38 58.08 30.81
C SER A 4 0.00 57.90 30.18
N THR A 5 1.00 57.76 31.04
CA THR A 5 2.35 57.31 30.71
C THR A 5 2.33 56.03 29.87
N PRO A 6 3.21 55.88 28.86
CA PRO A 6 3.33 54.64 28.10
C PRO A 6 3.94 53.55 29.00
N LYS A 7 3.22 52.45 29.19
CA LYS A 7 3.80 51.23 29.76
C LYS A 7 4.56 50.50 28.65
N SER A 8 5.85 50.26 28.90
CA SER A 8 6.66 49.13 28.42
C SER A 8 6.31 48.56 27.04
N GLY A 9 7.10 48.93 26.03
CA GLY A 9 6.97 48.44 24.65
C GLY A 9 7.23 46.93 24.51
N THR A 10 6.16 46.15 24.54
CA THR A 10 6.06 44.90 23.79
C THR A 10 5.38 45.24 22.46
N ALA A 11 5.91 44.76 21.34
CA ALA A 11 5.26 44.89 20.04
C ALA A 11 3.81 44.38 20.14
N SER A 12 2.88 45.06 19.46
CA SER A 12 1.49 44.59 19.40
C SER A 12 1.48 43.25 18.65
N PRO A 13 0.81 42.20 19.16
CA PRO A 13 0.71 40.91 18.47
C PRO A 13 -0.11 41.00 17.16
N LEU A 14 -0.77 42.14 16.91
CA LEU A 14 -1.36 42.46 15.62
C LEU A 14 -0.26 42.80 14.61
N VAL A 15 -0.05 41.92 13.63
CA VAL A 15 1.05 42.04 12.66
C VAL A 15 0.63 42.68 11.34
N GLY A 16 -0.63 42.50 10.93
CA GLY A 16 -1.16 43.07 9.69
C GLY A 16 -2.68 43.17 9.70
N ASN A 17 -3.22 43.92 8.75
CA ASN A 17 -4.66 44.01 8.51
C ASN A 17 -4.97 44.30 7.04
N TYR A 18 -6.20 44.02 6.65
CA TYR A 18 -6.79 44.49 5.41
C TYR A 18 -8.22 44.98 5.68
N ASP A 19 -8.47 46.26 5.38
CA ASP A 19 -9.78 46.88 5.53
C ASP A 19 -10.68 46.43 4.37
N THR A 20 -11.60 45.51 4.64
CA THR A 20 -12.59 45.05 3.67
C THR A 20 -13.68 46.12 3.48
N PRO A 21 -14.32 46.20 2.30
CA PRO A 21 -15.24 47.30 2.00
C PRO A 21 -16.48 47.39 2.91
N GLY A 22 -16.89 46.29 3.55
CA GLY A 22 -18.08 46.23 4.39
C GLY A 22 -17.79 45.78 5.83
N ILE A 23 -18.44 44.70 6.27
CA ILE A 23 -18.34 44.17 7.63
C ILE A 23 -17.86 42.71 7.55
N ALA A 24 -16.61 42.47 7.91
CA ALA A 24 -16.05 41.12 7.96
C ALA A 24 -16.69 40.31 9.11
N VAL A 25 -17.37 39.21 8.79
CA VAL A 25 -18.09 38.38 9.79
C VAL A 25 -17.57 36.95 9.86
N GLY A 26 -17.15 36.38 8.74
CA GLY A 26 -16.59 35.03 8.66
C GLY A 26 -15.24 35.02 7.95
N VAL A 27 -14.38 34.08 8.31
CA VAL A 27 -13.05 33.93 7.69
C VAL A 27 -12.65 32.47 7.63
N ALA A 28 -12.04 32.08 6.52
CA ALA A 28 -11.37 30.79 6.31
C ALA A 28 -10.00 31.03 5.68
N VAL A 29 -9.05 30.11 5.90
CA VAL A 29 -7.68 30.23 5.37
C VAL A 29 -7.32 28.96 4.65
N SER A 30 -6.75 29.09 3.45
CA SER A 30 -6.25 27.96 2.66
C SER A 30 -5.01 28.40 1.88
N GLY A 31 -3.87 27.78 2.19
CA GLY A 31 -2.56 28.19 1.68
C GLY A 31 -2.26 29.66 2.01
N ASP A 32 -1.80 30.40 1.01
CA ASP A 32 -1.41 31.81 1.12
C ASP A 32 -2.59 32.80 1.13
N TYR A 33 -3.84 32.33 1.21
CA TYR A 33 -5.03 33.19 1.08
C TYR A 33 -5.98 33.08 2.27
N ALA A 34 -6.43 34.23 2.74
CA ALA A 34 -7.56 34.38 3.63
C ALA A 34 -8.82 34.76 2.83
N TYR A 35 -9.88 33.99 3.01
CA TYR A 35 -11.17 34.16 2.38
C TYR A 35 -12.10 34.73 3.43
N VAL A 36 -12.65 35.92 3.19
CA VAL A 36 -13.46 36.66 4.14
C VAL A 36 -14.87 36.79 3.59
N ALA A 37 -15.85 36.35 4.38
CA ALA A 37 -17.25 36.66 4.18
C ALA A 37 -17.48 38.09 4.69
N ASP A 38 -17.61 39.03 3.76
CA ASP A 38 -17.96 40.41 4.02
C ASP A 38 -19.48 40.58 3.88
N PHE A 39 -20.12 40.91 4.99
CA PHE A 39 -21.57 40.94 5.16
C PHE A 39 -22.33 41.66 4.04
N ASN A 40 -21.79 42.76 3.50
CA ASN A 40 -22.46 43.54 2.45
C ASN A 40 -21.82 43.42 1.06
N ASP A 41 -20.61 42.85 0.98
CA ASP A 41 -19.77 42.90 -0.23
C ASP A 41 -19.31 41.49 -0.69
N GLY A 42 -19.94 40.44 -0.14
CA GLY A 42 -19.75 39.06 -0.55
C GLY A 42 -18.39 38.46 -0.17
N LEU A 43 -17.74 37.79 -1.12
CA LEU A 43 -16.45 37.13 -0.91
C LEU A 43 -15.30 38.10 -1.17
N GLN A 44 -14.41 38.26 -0.19
CA GLN A 44 -13.13 38.94 -0.34
C GLN A 44 -12.00 37.91 -0.22
N ILE A 45 -11.04 37.90 -1.15
CA ILE A 45 -9.88 37.00 -1.14
C ILE A 45 -8.61 37.82 -0.95
N ILE A 46 -7.97 37.66 0.20
CA ILE A 46 -6.81 38.42 0.64
C ILE A 46 -5.58 37.51 0.57
N ASP A 47 -4.57 37.90 -0.19
CA ASP A 47 -3.23 37.32 -0.16
C ASP A 47 -2.56 37.67 1.18
N VAL A 48 -2.27 36.64 1.96
CA VAL A 48 -1.64 36.70 3.27
C VAL A 48 -0.26 36.04 3.29
N SER A 49 0.34 35.76 2.12
CA SER A 49 1.73 35.28 1.99
C SER A 49 2.73 36.18 2.72
N ASN A 50 2.40 37.47 2.86
CA ASN A 50 3.02 38.36 3.83
C ASN A 50 2.01 38.78 4.90
N PRO A 51 1.98 38.10 6.06
CA PRO A 51 1.03 38.37 7.15
C PRO A 51 1.09 39.80 7.68
N ALA A 52 2.24 40.46 7.57
CA ALA A 52 2.42 41.85 8.00
C ALA A 52 1.87 42.87 6.98
N LYS A 53 1.60 42.45 5.75
CA LYS A 53 1.06 43.29 4.69
C LYS A 53 0.08 42.51 3.80
N PRO A 54 -1.10 42.15 4.31
CA PRO A 54 -2.12 41.48 3.51
C PRO A 54 -2.58 42.37 2.34
N VAL A 55 -2.90 41.76 1.20
CA VAL A 55 -3.29 42.48 -0.02
C VAL A 55 -4.51 41.81 -0.65
N LEU A 56 -5.48 42.58 -1.13
CA LEU A 56 -6.59 42.02 -1.91
C LEU A 56 -6.06 41.34 -3.18
N SER A 57 -6.38 40.06 -3.33
CA SER A 57 -6.13 39.27 -4.52
C SER A 57 -7.33 39.38 -5.47
N GLY A 58 -8.54 39.13 -4.96
CA GLY A 58 -9.78 39.17 -5.74
C GLY A 58 -11.01 39.32 -4.84
N SER A 59 -12.15 39.61 -5.45
CA SER A 59 -13.43 39.75 -4.73
C SER A 59 -14.60 39.36 -5.63
N TYR A 60 -15.72 38.98 -5.02
CA TYR A 60 -16.97 38.74 -5.70
C TYR A 60 -18.15 39.20 -4.83
N ASP A 61 -18.94 40.13 -5.35
CA ASP A 61 -20.15 40.64 -4.70
C ASP A 61 -21.30 39.62 -4.85
N THR A 62 -21.77 39.06 -3.73
CA THR A 62 -22.90 38.12 -3.73
C THR A 62 -24.22 38.90 -3.67
N ASP A 63 -25.28 38.39 -4.29
CA ASP A 63 -26.59 39.08 -4.34
C ASP A 63 -27.29 39.23 -2.97
N GLY A 64 -26.65 38.82 -1.87
CA GLY A 64 -27.22 38.77 -0.52
C GLY A 64 -26.25 39.18 0.58
N THR A 65 -26.30 38.47 1.70
CA THR A 65 -25.53 38.82 2.91
C THR A 65 -24.66 37.64 3.31
N ALA A 66 -23.35 37.77 3.17
CA ALA A 66 -22.40 36.70 3.45
C ALA A 66 -22.10 36.60 4.96
N TYR A 67 -22.37 35.45 5.57
CA TYR A 67 -22.17 35.20 7.01
C TYR A 67 -20.95 34.33 7.31
N ALA A 68 -20.69 33.33 6.47
CA ALA A 68 -19.59 32.40 6.66
C ALA A 68 -19.00 31.98 5.31
N VAL A 69 -17.77 31.49 5.35
CA VAL A 69 -17.06 30.97 4.19
C VAL A 69 -16.33 29.70 4.58
N ALA A 70 -16.40 28.69 3.71
CA ALA A 70 -15.58 27.49 3.78
C ALA A 70 -14.81 27.32 2.48
N VAL A 71 -13.63 26.71 2.56
CA VAL A 71 -12.76 26.47 1.41
C VAL A 71 -12.41 25.00 1.37
N ASN A 72 -12.57 24.38 0.21
CA ASN A 72 -12.15 23.01 -0.02
C ASN A 72 -11.51 22.91 -1.41
N ALA A 73 -10.25 22.52 -1.46
CA ALA A 73 -9.43 22.48 -2.67
C ALA A 73 -9.56 23.80 -3.47
N ASP A 74 -10.05 23.72 -4.69
CA ASP A 74 -10.14 24.84 -5.64
C ASP A 74 -11.46 25.62 -5.56
N TYR A 75 -12.27 25.41 -4.51
CA TYR A 75 -13.59 26.04 -4.37
C TYR A 75 -13.78 26.76 -3.03
N ALA A 76 -14.40 27.94 -3.09
CA ALA A 76 -14.93 28.67 -1.95
C ALA A 76 -16.46 28.58 -1.91
N TYR A 77 -17.02 28.31 -0.74
CA TYR A 77 -18.45 28.14 -0.48
C TYR A 77 -18.87 29.18 0.53
N ILE A 78 -19.83 30.03 0.16
CA ILE A 78 -20.29 31.13 1.03
C ILE A 78 -21.64 30.77 1.61
N ALA A 79 -21.84 30.86 2.92
CA ALA A 79 -23.16 30.88 3.51
C ALA A 79 -23.73 32.31 3.37
N ASP A 80 -24.68 32.47 2.46
CA ASP A 80 -25.33 33.73 2.17
C ASP A 80 -26.82 33.68 2.54
N TYR A 81 -27.29 34.69 3.28
CA TYR A 81 -28.64 34.70 3.83
C TYR A 81 -29.74 34.83 2.76
N TRP A 82 -29.48 35.45 1.61
CA TRP A 82 -30.48 35.60 0.55
C TRP A 82 -30.18 34.73 -0.67
N SER A 83 -28.91 34.34 -0.84
CA SER A 83 -28.42 33.57 -2.00
C SER A 83 -28.14 32.10 -1.67
N GLY A 84 -28.35 31.67 -0.43
CA GLY A 84 -28.11 30.29 0.00
C GLY A 84 -26.63 29.97 0.07
N MET A 85 -26.14 29.11 -0.83
CA MET A 85 -24.73 28.74 -0.88
C MET A 85 -24.13 28.93 -2.28
N PRO A 86 -23.76 30.18 -2.67
CA PRO A 86 -22.99 30.39 -3.90
C PRO A 86 -21.60 29.74 -3.77
N MET A 87 -21.21 29.05 -4.84
CA MET A 87 -19.95 28.32 -4.96
C MET A 87 -19.06 28.99 -6.01
N PHE A 88 -17.81 29.24 -5.64
CA PHE A 88 -16.83 29.94 -6.47
C PHE A 88 -15.65 29.04 -6.77
N ASP A 89 -15.28 28.93 -8.04
CA ASP A 89 -13.98 28.41 -8.44
C ASP A 89 -12.93 29.50 -8.16
N ILE A 90 -11.94 29.12 -7.36
CA ILE A 90 -10.85 29.95 -6.86
C ILE A 90 -9.48 29.45 -7.34
N THR A 91 -9.42 28.62 -8.39
CA THR A 91 -8.15 28.22 -9.05
C THR A 91 -7.30 29.42 -9.45
N SER A 92 -7.97 30.54 -9.76
CA SER A 92 -7.36 31.86 -9.93
C SER A 92 -7.92 32.81 -8.87
N PRO A 93 -7.31 32.90 -7.66
CA PRO A 93 -7.81 33.70 -6.54
C PRO A 93 -8.02 35.19 -6.89
N SER A 94 -7.30 35.70 -7.88
CA SER A 94 -7.45 37.08 -8.35
C SER A 94 -8.72 37.35 -9.19
N SER A 95 -9.44 36.30 -9.57
CA SER A 95 -10.67 36.39 -10.39
C SER A 95 -11.58 35.20 -10.07
N PRO A 96 -12.15 35.15 -8.86
CA PRO A 96 -13.07 34.07 -8.47
C PRO A 96 -14.27 34.03 -9.41
N THR A 97 -14.69 32.84 -9.83
CA THR A 97 -15.82 32.67 -10.76
C THR A 97 -16.96 31.89 -10.13
N LEU A 98 -18.18 32.44 -10.19
CA LEU A 98 -19.38 31.77 -9.70
C LEU A 98 -19.69 30.55 -10.57
N THR A 99 -19.59 29.34 -10.01
CA THR A 99 -19.82 28.08 -10.73
C THR A 99 -21.21 27.51 -10.48
N SER A 100 -21.80 27.78 -9.32
CA SER A 100 -23.16 27.39 -8.99
C SER A 100 -23.76 28.38 -8.00
N ASN A 101 -24.97 28.86 -8.32
CA ASN A 101 -25.84 29.56 -7.39
C ASN A 101 -27.18 28.82 -7.37
N SER A 102 -27.42 28.05 -6.31
CA SER A 102 -28.64 27.26 -6.19
C SER A 102 -29.41 27.67 -4.94
N ALA A 103 -30.35 28.58 -5.18
CA ALA A 103 -31.63 28.76 -4.51
C ALA A 103 -31.78 29.77 -3.35
N THR A 104 -33.02 30.28 -3.30
CA THR A 104 -33.55 31.48 -2.64
C THR A 104 -33.88 31.25 -1.16
N TYR A 105 -32.91 30.83 -0.37
CA TYR A 105 -33.13 30.51 1.04
C TYR A 105 -31.95 30.94 1.92
N THR A 106 -32.18 30.95 3.23
CA THR A 106 -31.22 31.43 4.23
C THR A 106 -30.16 30.40 4.57
N ALA A 107 -28.89 30.79 4.48
CA ALA A 107 -27.76 30.10 5.08
C ALA A 107 -26.91 31.08 5.89
N VAL A 108 -26.41 30.63 7.04
CA VAL A 108 -25.62 31.43 7.98
C VAL A 108 -24.30 30.77 8.38
N GLY A 109 -24.21 29.45 8.28
CA GLY A 109 -22.97 28.70 8.46
C GLY A 109 -22.79 27.67 7.33
N VAL A 110 -21.54 27.37 6.99
CA VAL A 110 -21.17 26.37 5.99
C VAL A 110 -19.91 25.64 6.43
N THR A 111 -19.94 24.31 6.32
CA THR A 111 -18.78 23.42 6.51
C THR A 111 -18.77 22.37 5.41
N ILE A 112 -17.58 22.00 4.93
CA ILE A 112 -17.38 20.99 3.89
C ILE A 112 -16.67 19.78 4.48
N GLU A 113 -17.24 18.59 4.29
CA GLU A 113 -16.63 17.31 4.66
C GLU A 113 -16.75 16.34 3.49
N GLY A 114 -15.62 15.90 2.96
CA GLY A 114 -15.55 15.05 1.76
C GLY A 114 -16.31 15.66 0.58
N ILE A 115 -17.32 14.94 0.09
CA ILE A 115 -18.16 15.37 -1.05
C ILE A 115 -19.46 16.06 -0.64
N TYR A 116 -19.61 16.45 0.63
CA TYR A 116 -20.83 17.06 1.15
C TYR A 116 -20.57 18.45 1.75
N ALA A 117 -21.48 19.37 1.46
CA ALA A 117 -21.61 20.65 2.13
C ALA A 117 -22.75 20.58 3.16
N TYR A 118 -22.47 21.04 4.37
CA TYR A 118 -23.39 21.09 5.51
C TYR A 118 -23.66 22.57 5.84
N LEU A 119 -24.92 22.96 5.76
CA LEU A 119 -25.36 24.35 5.88
C LEU A 119 -26.21 24.54 7.12
N ALA A 120 -25.87 25.52 7.95
CA ALA A 120 -26.73 26.04 9.01
C ALA A 120 -27.68 27.08 8.40
N ARG A 121 -28.99 26.92 8.63
CA ARG A 121 -30.04 27.68 7.94
C ARG A 121 -30.91 28.50 8.91
N GLY A 122 -30.34 28.91 10.05
CA GLY A 122 -31.04 29.68 11.07
C GLY A 122 -32.25 28.89 11.59
N ASP A 123 -33.43 29.50 11.54
CA ASP A 123 -34.70 28.90 11.99
C ASP A 123 -35.15 27.66 11.17
N ASN A 124 -34.44 27.30 10.10
CA ASN A 124 -34.75 26.15 9.24
C ASN A 124 -33.82 24.95 9.49
N GLY A 125 -33.11 24.93 10.62
CA GLY A 125 -32.19 23.87 10.99
C GLY A 125 -31.01 23.73 10.04
N ILE A 126 -30.73 22.51 9.58
CA ILE A 126 -29.58 22.21 8.72
C ILE A 126 -29.99 21.71 7.33
N GLU A 127 -29.11 21.90 6.37
CA GLU A 127 -29.20 21.33 5.03
C GLU A 127 -27.90 20.60 4.65
N ILE A 128 -28.03 19.39 4.10
CA ILE A 128 -26.92 18.60 3.58
C ILE A 128 -27.03 18.51 2.06
N ARG A 129 -25.91 18.76 1.39
CA ARG A 129 -25.83 18.88 -0.06
C ARG A 129 -24.63 18.12 -0.61
N ASN A 130 -24.86 17.21 -1.54
CA ASN A 130 -23.77 16.57 -2.27
C ASN A 130 -23.16 17.56 -3.27
N ILE A 131 -21.84 17.77 -3.24
CA ILE A 131 -21.10 18.72 -4.09
C ILE A 131 -20.21 18.02 -5.14
N SER A 132 -20.35 16.70 -5.33
CA SER A 132 -19.58 15.92 -6.32
C SER A 132 -19.81 16.31 -7.79
N ARG A 133 -20.86 17.09 -8.09
CA ARG A 133 -21.15 17.58 -9.44
C ARG A 133 -21.58 19.05 -9.36
N PRO A 134 -20.90 20.01 -10.02
CA PRO A 134 -21.23 21.45 -9.97
C PRO A 134 -22.49 21.79 -10.80
N SER A 135 -23.58 21.05 -10.62
CA SER A 135 -24.84 21.20 -11.37
C SER A 135 -25.96 21.79 -10.51
N THR A 136 -26.92 22.47 -11.14
CA THR A 136 -28.04 23.19 -10.51
C THR A 136 -29.11 22.30 -9.84
N GLN A 137 -28.83 21.01 -9.62
CA GLN A 137 -29.81 20.05 -9.09
C GLN A 137 -29.15 19.10 -8.10
N LEU A 138 -28.61 19.68 -7.02
CA LEU A 138 -27.98 18.94 -5.93
C LEU A 138 -29.08 18.28 -5.09
N SER A 139 -28.87 17.04 -4.65
CA SER A 139 -29.80 16.37 -3.73
C SER A 139 -29.77 17.08 -2.38
N VAL A 140 -30.86 17.74 -2.03
CA VAL A 140 -31.02 18.51 -0.79
C VAL A 140 -31.72 17.67 0.26
N LYS A 141 -31.14 17.58 1.46
CA LYS A 141 -31.78 17.03 2.65
C LYS A 141 -31.80 18.08 3.74
N THR A 142 -32.99 18.44 4.20
CA THR A 142 -33.18 19.38 5.32
C THR A 142 -33.54 18.62 6.57
N PHE A 143 -33.08 19.12 7.72
CA PHE A 143 -33.38 18.59 9.03
C PHE A 143 -33.59 19.74 10.00
N ASP A 144 -34.78 19.82 10.59
CA ASP A 144 -35.15 20.91 11.51
C ASP A 144 -34.42 20.73 12.85
N THR A 145 -33.84 21.81 13.37
CA THR A 145 -33.31 21.87 14.73
C THR A 145 -34.25 22.71 15.62
N PRO A 146 -34.25 22.52 16.95
CA PRO A 146 -35.18 23.23 17.84
C PRO A 146 -34.97 24.75 17.93
N GLY A 147 -33.78 25.25 17.60
CA GLY A 147 -33.38 26.66 17.72
C GLY A 147 -32.89 27.28 16.43
N TYR A 148 -32.00 28.26 16.57
CA TYR A 148 -31.42 28.98 15.44
C TYR A 148 -30.06 28.40 15.10
N ALA A 149 -29.99 27.54 14.08
CA ALA A 149 -28.75 26.92 13.64
C ALA A 149 -27.82 27.99 13.04
N SER A 150 -26.73 28.32 13.74
CA SER A 150 -25.78 29.39 13.41
C SER A 150 -24.46 28.85 12.85
N SER A 151 -23.99 27.69 13.33
CA SER A 151 -22.73 27.07 12.94
C SER A 151 -22.80 25.55 12.99
N ILE A 152 -22.03 24.87 12.14
CA ILE A 152 -21.94 23.41 12.09
C ILE A 152 -20.47 22.98 12.05
N ALA A 153 -20.09 22.03 12.90
CA ALA A 153 -18.83 21.29 12.82
C ALA A 153 -19.10 19.80 12.58
N ILE A 154 -18.25 19.14 11.81
CA ILE A 154 -18.36 17.71 11.50
C ILE A 154 -17.17 16.97 12.14
N SER A 155 -17.44 15.82 12.76
CA SER A 155 -16.40 14.91 13.23
C SER A 155 -16.90 13.47 13.14
N GLY A 156 -16.30 12.70 12.24
CA GLY A 156 -16.74 11.33 11.93
C GLY A 156 -18.21 11.31 11.47
N ASP A 157 -19.00 10.44 12.08
CA ASP A 157 -20.41 10.21 11.74
C ASP A 157 -21.39 11.24 12.36
N TYR A 158 -20.89 12.31 12.97
CA TYR A 158 -21.71 13.27 13.72
C TYR A 158 -21.53 14.71 13.25
N ALA A 159 -22.66 15.41 13.15
CA ALA A 159 -22.72 16.85 13.01
C ALA A 159 -23.05 17.48 14.36
N TYR A 160 -22.32 18.55 14.69
CA TYR A 160 -22.42 19.32 15.93
C TYR A 160 -22.88 20.73 15.56
N ILE A 161 -24.04 21.15 16.07
CA ILE A 161 -24.73 22.35 15.62
C ILE A 161 -24.85 23.32 16.78
N ALA A 162 -24.29 24.52 16.61
CA ALA A 162 -24.59 25.64 17.49
C ALA A 162 -26.01 26.14 17.13
N ASP A 163 -26.97 25.92 18.01
CA ASP A 163 -28.41 26.09 17.75
C ASP A 163 -29.02 27.23 18.57
N GLY A 164 -28.25 28.30 18.78
CA GLY A 164 -28.66 29.49 19.53
C GLY A 164 -29.07 29.16 20.96
N SER A 165 -30.25 29.62 21.38
CA SER A 165 -30.77 29.39 22.73
C SER A 165 -31.09 27.93 23.07
N SER A 166 -31.10 27.04 22.08
CA SER A 166 -31.26 25.59 22.30
C SER A 166 -29.96 24.91 22.73
N GLY A 167 -28.82 25.58 22.51
CA GLY A 167 -27.49 25.09 22.86
C GLY A 167 -26.83 24.28 21.74
N LEU A 168 -26.11 23.22 22.11
CA LEU A 168 -25.44 22.31 21.17
C LEU A 168 -26.38 21.14 20.83
N GLU A 169 -26.74 21.01 19.55
CA GLU A 169 -27.46 19.84 19.02
C GLU A 169 -26.47 18.87 18.35
N ILE A 170 -26.64 17.56 18.59
CA ILE A 170 -25.79 16.51 18.02
C ILE A 170 -26.65 15.60 17.13
N ILE A 171 -26.29 15.51 15.86
CA ILE A 171 -27.02 14.76 14.83
C ILE A 171 -26.11 13.68 14.25
N ASN A 172 -26.58 12.44 14.23
CA ASN A 172 -25.92 11.35 13.52
C ASN A 172 -26.20 11.50 12.01
N ILE A 173 -25.13 11.56 11.24
CA ILE A 173 -25.11 11.73 9.79
C ILE A 173 -24.45 10.55 9.07
N SER A 174 -24.21 9.41 9.75
CA SER A 174 -23.73 8.16 9.13
C SER A 174 -24.57 7.76 7.90
N ASN A 175 -25.86 8.10 7.92
CA ASN A 175 -26.72 8.11 6.75
C ASN A 175 -27.22 9.53 6.45
N VAL A 176 -26.46 10.28 5.64
CA VAL A 176 -26.80 11.65 5.21
C VAL A 176 -28.17 11.78 4.52
N SER A 177 -28.74 10.68 4.01
CA SER A 177 -30.09 10.69 3.40
C SER A 177 -31.21 10.67 4.43
N SER A 178 -30.90 10.31 5.68
CA SER A 178 -31.81 10.22 6.82
C SER A 178 -31.07 10.57 8.13
N PRO A 179 -30.67 11.83 8.35
CA PRO A 179 -30.03 12.26 9.59
C PRO A 179 -30.95 12.02 10.80
N ILE A 180 -30.35 11.73 11.95
CA ILE A 180 -31.08 11.43 13.19
C ILE A 180 -30.53 12.30 14.32
N SER A 181 -31.39 13.08 14.99
CA SER A 181 -31.02 13.77 16.24
C SER A 181 -30.70 12.73 17.32
N VAL A 182 -29.52 12.87 17.94
CA VAL A 182 -28.97 11.92 18.90
C VAL A 182 -29.14 12.44 20.32
N SER A 183 -28.69 13.67 20.56
CA SER A 183 -28.75 14.32 21.86
C SER A 183 -28.60 15.83 21.70
N ALA A 184 -28.93 16.56 22.76
CA ALA A 184 -28.76 18.01 22.86
C ALA A 184 -28.17 18.38 24.22
N MET A 185 -27.36 19.43 24.26
CA MET A 185 -26.84 20.02 25.48
C MET A 185 -27.26 21.49 25.53
N ALA A 186 -28.15 21.82 26.47
CA ALA A 186 -28.57 23.20 26.67
C ALA A 186 -27.39 24.07 27.13
N THR A 187 -27.12 25.14 26.40
CA THR A 187 -26.19 26.21 26.78
C THR A 187 -26.95 27.54 26.83
N SER A 188 -26.28 28.69 26.85
CA SER A 188 -26.97 29.99 26.93
C SER A 188 -27.40 30.52 25.56
N ASP A 189 -26.47 30.65 24.63
CA ASP A 189 -26.69 31.15 23.27
C ASP A 189 -25.54 30.68 22.36
N ALA A 190 -25.65 29.46 21.83
CA ALA A 190 -24.60 28.85 21.02
C ALA A 190 -24.50 29.54 19.64
N GLN A 191 -23.41 30.28 19.42
CA GLN A 191 -23.16 31.07 18.20
C GLN A 191 -22.20 30.40 17.22
N SER A 192 -21.20 29.68 17.73
CA SER A 192 -20.22 28.96 16.91
C SER A 192 -19.75 27.70 17.63
N VAL A 193 -19.38 26.68 16.87
CA VAL A 193 -18.87 25.41 17.39
C VAL A 193 -17.66 24.96 16.57
N ALA A 194 -16.62 24.52 17.26
CA ALA A 194 -15.48 23.80 16.71
C ALA A 194 -15.32 22.46 17.42
N VAL A 195 -14.84 21.43 16.73
CA VAL A 195 -14.59 20.10 17.29
C VAL A 195 -13.12 19.76 17.16
N SER A 196 -12.51 19.30 18.25
CA SER A 196 -11.14 18.79 18.26
C SER A 196 -11.05 17.59 19.19
N GLY A 197 -10.63 16.45 18.63
CA GLY A 197 -10.62 15.18 19.35
C GLY A 197 -11.99 14.83 19.93
N ASN A 198 -12.04 14.58 21.24
CA ASN A 198 -13.25 14.18 21.96
C ASN A 198 -14.05 15.36 22.53
N TYR A 199 -13.79 16.60 22.09
CA TYR A 199 -14.42 17.79 22.66
C TYR A 199 -15.03 18.70 21.61
N ALA A 200 -16.23 19.19 21.91
CA ALA A 200 -16.87 20.31 21.22
C ALA A 200 -16.64 21.60 22.03
N TYR A 201 -16.17 22.63 21.35
CA TYR A 201 -15.87 23.95 21.88
C TYR A 201 -16.91 24.91 21.33
N VAL A 202 -17.78 25.43 22.19
CA VAL A 202 -18.93 26.24 21.79
C VAL A 202 -18.74 27.68 22.27
N ALA A 203 -18.66 28.62 21.33
CA ALA A 203 -18.78 30.05 21.62
C ALA A 203 -20.25 30.34 21.97
N ASP A 204 -20.50 30.65 23.24
CA ASP A 204 -21.84 30.64 23.84
C ASP A 204 -22.32 32.05 24.20
N GLY A 205 -22.08 33.03 23.33
CA GLY A 205 -22.51 34.42 23.51
C GLY A 205 -21.97 35.04 24.80
N SER A 206 -22.86 35.58 25.65
CA SER A 206 -22.47 36.09 26.98
C SER A 206 -22.01 35.02 27.97
N GLY A 207 -22.18 33.75 27.61
CA GLY A 207 -21.70 32.61 28.38
C GLY A 207 -20.19 32.42 28.29
N GLY A 208 -19.51 32.95 27.28
CA GLY A 208 -18.10 32.67 27.02
C GLY A 208 -17.89 31.35 26.27
N LEU A 209 -16.83 30.60 26.60
CA LEU A 209 -16.55 29.31 25.97
C LEU A 209 -17.13 28.15 26.81
N ARG A 210 -17.89 27.26 26.18
CA ARG A 210 -18.30 25.97 26.75
C ARG A 210 -17.46 24.87 26.15
N ILE A 211 -16.91 24.00 26.99
CA ILE A 211 -16.11 22.84 26.55
C ILE A 211 -16.88 21.60 26.93
N ILE A 212 -17.32 20.85 25.93
CA ILE A 212 -18.24 19.72 26.09
C ILE A 212 -17.52 18.47 25.63
N ASN A 213 -17.36 17.49 26.53
CA ASN A 213 -16.89 16.17 26.18
C ASN A 213 -17.97 15.43 25.38
N ILE A 214 -17.60 15.00 24.19
CA ILE A 214 -18.45 14.33 23.20
C ILE A 214 -17.93 12.91 22.90
N SER A 215 -17.11 12.31 23.78
CA SER A 215 -16.64 10.92 23.62
C SER A 215 -17.79 9.91 23.54
N ASP A 216 -18.92 10.23 24.18
CA ASP A 216 -20.21 9.58 23.92
C ASP A 216 -21.19 10.65 23.38
N PRO A 217 -21.39 10.75 22.05
CA PRO A 217 -22.30 11.71 21.44
C PRO A 217 -23.77 11.55 21.86
N SER A 218 -24.16 10.41 22.45
CA SER A 218 -25.50 10.22 23.01
C SER A 218 -25.65 10.74 24.44
N HIS A 219 -24.54 10.96 25.14
CA HIS A 219 -24.48 11.53 26.48
C HIS A 219 -23.34 12.55 26.60
N PRO A 220 -23.43 13.69 25.90
CA PRO A 220 -22.43 14.74 26.03
C PRO A 220 -22.36 15.24 27.48
N ILE A 221 -21.18 15.64 27.93
CA ILE A 221 -20.95 16.12 29.30
C ILE A 221 -20.21 17.46 29.24
N LEU A 222 -20.73 18.49 29.91
CA LEU A 222 -20.00 19.75 30.07
C LEU A 222 -18.72 19.50 30.90
N ALA A 223 -17.57 19.62 30.25
CA ALA A 223 -16.26 19.38 30.86
C ALA A 223 -15.75 20.61 31.60
N ASP A 224 -15.88 21.79 30.99
CA ASP A 224 -15.47 23.06 31.59
C ASP A 224 -16.21 24.27 30.98
N THR A 225 -16.09 25.42 31.63
CA THR A 225 -16.61 26.71 31.19
C THR A 225 -15.58 27.80 31.45
N VAL A 226 -15.25 28.56 30.41
CA VAL A 226 -14.33 29.69 30.50
C VAL A 226 -15.10 30.97 30.20
N ASP A 227 -15.27 31.80 31.23
CA ASP A 227 -15.89 33.12 31.09
C ASP A 227 -14.99 34.04 30.25
N THR A 228 -15.51 34.52 29.12
CA THR A 228 -14.86 35.55 28.30
C THR A 228 -15.45 36.93 28.61
N PRO A 229 -14.68 38.02 28.51
CA PRO A 229 -15.12 39.36 28.92
C PRO A 229 -16.14 40.03 27.98
N GLY A 230 -16.44 39.46 26.82
CA GLY A 230 -17.27 40.01 25.75
C GLY A 230 -18.45 39.11 25.37
N ILE A 231 -18.74 39.06 24.06
CA ILE A 231 -19.76 38.18 23.48
C ILE A 231 -19.04 37.20 22.55
N ALA A 232 -18.93 35.95 22.99
CA ALA A 232 -18.29 34.90 22.22
C ALA A 232 -19.15 34.54 21.00
N SER A 233 -18.62 34.83 19.81
CA SER A 233 -19.34 34.73 18.53
C SER A 233 -18.70 33.77 17.55
N GLY A 234 -17.38 33.58 17.61
CA GLY A 234 -16.64 32.63 16.79
C GLY A 234 -15.61 31.87 17.63
N VAL A 235 -15.35 30.61 17.28
CA VAL A 235 -14.31 29.80 17.93
C VAL A 235 -13.54 28.99 16.90
N ALA A 236 -12.22 28.93 17.06
CA ALA A 236 -11.32 28.04 16.35
C ALA A 236 -10.39 27.33 17.35
N VAL A 237 -10.00 26.10 17.05
CA VAL A 237 -9.10 25.31 17.90
C VAL A 237 -7.88 24.91 17.08
N HIS A 238 -6.70 25.11 17.65
CA HIS A 238 -5.44 24.68 17.04
C HIS A 238 -4.49 24.17 18.14
N GLY A 239 -4.17 22.87 18.08
CA GLY A 239 -3.41 22.19 19.13
C GLY A 239 -4.10 22.32 20.50
N ASP A 240 -3.33 22.70 21.50
CA ASP A 240 -3.78 22.85 22.89
C ASP A 240 -4.38 24.24 23.20
N THR A 241 -4.84 24.97 22.18
CA THR A 241 -5.37 26.34 22.36
C THR A 241 -6.68 26.55 21.60
N ALA A 242 -7.66 27.12 22.30
CA ALA A 242 -8.89 27.65 21.73
C ALA A 242 -8.80 29.17 21.57
N TYR A 243 -9.20 29.65 20.40
CA TYR A 243 -9.20 31.06 20.01
C TYR A 243 -10.65 31.51 19.86
N VAL A 244 -11.07 32.49 20.65
CA VAL A 244 -12.48 32.93 20.72
C VAL A 244 -12.59 34.38 20.29
N ALA A 245 -13.32 34.62 19.21
CA ALA A 245 -13.73 35.95 18.78
C ALA A 245 -14.85 36.45 19.71
N ASP A 246 -14.54 37.48 20.49
CA ASP A 246 -15.31 37.88 21.68
C ASP A 246 -15.90 39.30 21.53
N GLY A 247 -16.31 39.64 20.31
CA GLY A 247 -16.90 40.93 19.96
C GLY A 247 -15.95 42.10 20.22
N SER A 248 -16.43 43.12 20.93
CA SER A 248 -15.65 44.32 21.28
C SER A 248 -14.44 44.08 22.20
N ARG A 249 -14.21 42.84 22.64
CA ARG A 249 -13.04 42.43 23.43
C ARG A 249 -11.95 41.77 22.59
N GLY A 250 -12.12 41.72 21.27
CA GLY A 250 -11.16 41.15 20.34
C GLY A 250 -11.04 39.64 20.50
N LEU A 251 -9.81 39.13 20.44
CA LEU A 251 -9.51 37.70 20.46
C LEU A 251 -9.10 37.24 21.86
N GLN A 252 -9.77 36.23 22.39
CA GLN A 252 -9.37 35.53 23.61
C GLN A 252 -8.60 34.27 23.28
N ILE A 253 -7.50 34.04 24.00
CA ILE A 253 -6.63 32.87 23.85
C ILE A 253 -6.79 32.03 25.11
N ILE A 254 -7.31 30.81 24.95
CA ILE A 254 -7.65 29.92 26.05
C ILE A 254 -6.81 28.66 25.91
N ASN A 255 -6.01 28.35 26.93
CA ASN A 255 -5.27 27.10 27.00
C ASN A 255 -6.25 25.99 27.37
N ILE A 256 -6.28 24.96 26.53
CA ILE A 256 -7.14 23.78 26.61
C ILE A 256 -6.32 22.48 26.63
N SER A 257 -5.04 22.54 27.02
CA SER A 257 -4.18 21.34 27.16
C SER A 257 -4.80 20.31 28.12
N ASP A 258 -5.58 20.80 29.09
CA ASP A 258 -6.55 20.01 29.85
C ASP A 258 -7.95 20.62 29.63
N PRO A 259 -8.78 20.04 28.74
CA PRO A 259 -10.13 20.54 28.45
C PRO A 259 -11.11 20.52 29.65
N SER A 260 -10.74 19.88 30.75
CA SER A 260 -11.51 19.89 32.00
C SER A 260 -11.04 20.96 33.01
N GLN A 261 -9.90 21.60 32.74
CA GLN A 261 -9.26 22.64 33.56
C GLN A 261 -8.65 23.73 32.66
N SER A 262 -9.48 24.35 31.83
CA SER A 262 -9.05 25.33 30.84
C SER A 262 -8.83 26.71 31.46
N THR A 263 -7.90 27.48 30.89
CA THR A 263 -7.52 28.80 31.45
C THR A 263 -7.39 29.86 30.37
N LEU A 264 -7.99 31.03 30.63
CA LEU A 264 -7.80 32.22 29.80
C LEU A 264 -6.32 32.68 29.91
N SER A 265 -5.57 32.46 28.83
CA SER A 265 -4.12 32.66 28.76
C SER A 265 -3.73 34.02 28.20
N GLY A 266 -4.58 34.64 27.40
CA GLY A 266 -4.34 35.96 26.85
C GLY A 266 -5.57 36.60 26.22
N THR A 267 -5.52 37.92 26.06
CA THR A 267 -6.51 38.74 25.37
C THR A 267 -5.79 39.66 24.42
N ILE A 268 -6.27 39.75 23.18
CA ILE A 268 -5.74 40.63 22.15
C ILE A 268 -6.88 41.52 21.67
N ASP A 269 -6.77 42.82 21.98
CA ASP A 269 -7.73 43.82 21.53
C ASP A 269 -7.63 44.00 20.00
N THR A 270 -8.74 43.84 19.29
CA THR A 270 -8.87 44.19 17.87
C THR A 270 -9.51 45.58 17.71
N PRO A 271 -9.32 46.27 16.57
CA PRO A 271 -9.84 47.62 16.36
C PRO A 271 -11.37 47.78 16.44
N SER A 272 -12.13 46.70 16.23
CA SER A 272 -13.59 46.71 16.09
C SER A 272 -14.21 45.50 16.81
N SER A 273 -15.19 44.80 16.21
CA SER A 273 -15.91 43.70 16.84
C SER A 273 -15.54 42.35 16.19
N ALA A 274 -14.70 41.58 16.86
CA ALA A 274 -14.30 40.24 16.43
C ALA A 274 -15.51 39.31 16.38
N SER A 275 -15.83 38.80 15.18
CA SER A 275 -17.02 37.99 14.90
C SER A 275 -16.68 36.56 14.45
N GLY A 276 -15.56 36.39 13.74
CA GLY A 276 -15.07 35.10 13.26
C GLY A 276 -13.56 34.99 13.41
N VAL A 277 -13.06 33.77 13.58
CA VAL A 277 -11.63 33.49 13.69
C VAL A 277 -11.30 32.21 12.95
N ALA A 278 -10.19 32.23 12.21
CA ALA A 278 -9.53 31.07 11.64
C ALA A 278 -8.06 31.06 12.06
N VAL A 279 -7.48 29.87 12.22
CA VAL A 279 -6.08 29.72 12.61
C VAL A 279 -5.37 28.89 11.57
N SER A 280 -4.24 29.39 11.08
CA SER A 280 -3.36 28.68 10.17
C SER A 280 -1.93 29.04 10.52
N ASP A 281 -1.07 28.03 10.60
CA ASP A 281 0.30 28.13 11.07
C ASP A 281 0.40 28.87 12.44
N ASN A 282 1.20 29.94 12.53
CA ASN A 282 1.40 30.73 13.74
C ASN A 282 0.53 32.02 13.76
N TYR A 283 -0.53 32.08 12.95
CA TYR A 283 -1.36 33.27 12.81
C TYR A 283 -2.85 32.97 13.06
N ALA A 284 -3.49 33.85 13.81
CA ALA A 284 -4.94 33.97 13.86
C ALA A 284 -5.39 35.06 12.89
N TYR A 285 -6.37 34.71 12.09
CA TYR A 285 -7.04 35.57 11.14
C TYR A 285 -8.42 35.86 11.70
N VAL A 286 -8.68 37.12 12.05
CA VAL A 286 -9.90 37.53 12.74
C VAL A 286 -10.71 38.43 11.82
N ALA A 287 -11.97 38.04 11.58
CA ALA A 287 -12.98 38.88 10.95
C ALA A 287 -13.51 39.88 11.99
N ASP A 288 -13.09 41.14 11.89
CA ASP A 288 -13.26 42.17 12.93
C ASP A 288 -14.35 43.21 12.56
N GLY A 289 -15.42 42.77 11.91
CA GLY A 289 -16.51 43.64 11.47
C GLY A 289 -16.00 44.77 10.57
N ALA A 290 -16.29 46.03 10.92
CA ALA A 290 -15.82 47.21 10.19
C ALA A 290 -14.30 47.45 10.25
N GLY A 291 -13.54 46.63 10.99
CA GLY A 291 -12.08 46.63 10.95
C GLY A 291 -11.51 45.75 9.83
N GLY A 292 -12.35 45.02 9.09
CA GLY A 292 -11.92 44.07 8.07
C GLY A 292 -11.19 42.86 8.66
N LEU A 293 -10.19 42.35 7.94
CA LEU A 293 -9.36 41.23 8.35
C LEU A 293 -8.22 41.72 9.26
N GLN A 294 -8.09 41.14 10.45
CA GLN A 294 -6.95 41.33 11.34
C GLN A 294 -6.08 40.09 11.34
N VAL A 295 -4.76 40.26 11.20
CA VAL A 295 -3.78 39.17 11.25
C VAL A 295 -2.96 39.31 12.52
N ILE A 296 -3.09 38.33 13.40
CA ILE A 296 -2.52 38.31 14.73
C ILE A 296 -1.51 37.17 14.82
N GLN A 297 -0.29 37.47 15.23
CA GLN A 297 0.73 36.45 15.47
C GLN A 297 0.52 35.81 16.85
N LEU A 298 0.49 34.48 16.90
CA LEU A 298 0.06 33.72 18.08
C LEU A 298 1.19 33.37 19.06
N SER A 299 2.44 33.78 18.77
CA SER A 299 3.56 33.92 19.71
C SER A 299 4.75 34.62 19.01
N SER A 300 5.34 35.65 19.64
CA SER A 300 6.23 36.64 19.01
C SER A 300 7.68 36.63 19.51
N ASN A 301 8.33 35.47 19.40
CA ASN A 301 9.78 35.42 19.22
C ASN A 301 10.10 34.09 18.56
N ALA A 302 10.58 34.11 17.33
CA ALA A 302 11.15 32.91 16.76
C ALA A 302 12.54 32.75 17.35
N ALA A 303 12.78 31.66 18.07
CA ALA A 303 14.13 31.40 18.53
C ALA A 303 15.05 31.33 17.29
N PRO A 304 16.24 31.96 17.31
CA PRO A 304 17.20 31.85 16.23
C PRO A 304 17.38 30.40 15.82
N THR A 305 17.18 30.13 14.55
CA THR A 305 17.52 28.84 13.96
C THR A 305 18.94 28.89 13.40
N GLY A 306 19.51 27.72 13.14
CA GLY A 306 20.90 27.61 12.69
C GLY A 306 21.90 27.48 13.84
N LYS A 307 23.19 27.47 13.49
CA LYS A 307 24.26 27.14 14.44
C LYS A 307 25.35 28.20 14.40
N VAL A 308 26.00 28.37 15.54
CA VAL A 308 27.29 29.07 15.66
C VAL A 308 28.37 28.01 15.70
N THR A 309 29.29 28.05 14.74
CA THR A 309 30.30 27.02 14.55
C THR A 309 31.68 27.61 14.75
N ILE A 310 32.43 27.02 15.68
CA ILE A 310 33.86 27.25 15.82
C ILE A 310 34.58 26.34 14.82
N SER A 311 35.44 26.92 13.99
CA SER A 311 36.30 26.22 13.05
C SER A 311 37.77 26.48 13.40
N GLY A 312 38.62 25.48 13.27
CA GLY A 312 40.03 25.54 13.67
C GLY A 312 40.38 24.39 14.60
N ASN A 313 41.66 24.07 14.73
CA ASN A 313 42.09 23.02 15.65
C ASN A 313 42.18 23.60 17.06
N ALA A 314 41.49 23.00 18.03
CA ALA A 314 41.56 23.39 19.43
C ALA A 314 42.86 22.88 20.05
N ALA A 315 43.99 23.48 19.64
CA ALA A 315 45.31 23.10 20.10
C ALA A 315 46.16 24.35 20.36
N GLN A 316 47.06 24.26 21.34
CA GLN A 316 47.92 25.38 21.72
C GLN A 316 48.59 26.03 20.50
N GLY A 317 48.48 27.36 20.37
CA GLY A 317 49.09 28.14 19.28
C GLY A 317 48.25 28.28 18.01
N GLN A 318 47.15 27.52 17.87
CA GLN A 318 46.24 27.58 16.73
C GLN A 318 45.23 28.73 16.87
N THR A 319 44.66 29.17 15.73
CA THR A 319 43.61 30.18 15.69
C THR A 319 42.28 29.53 15.36
N LEU A 320 41.30 29.76 16.24
CA LEU A 320 39.91 29.42 16.02
C LEU A 320 39.20 30.59 15.33
N THR A 321 38.26 30.29 14.44
CA THR A 321 37.40 31.25 13.75
C THR A 321 35.96 30.88 13.98
N VAL A 322 35.06 31.86 14.01
CA VAL A 322 33.61 31.62 14.15
C VAL A 322 32.90 31.94 12.84
N SER A 323 32.02 31.03 12.44
CA SER A 323 31.01 31.23 11.40
C SER A 323 29.62 30.93 11.97
N ASN A 324 28.57 31.36 11.28
CA ASN A 324 27.21 31.05 11.69
C ASN A 324 26.31 30.83 10.48
N THR A 325 25.23 30.09 10.68
CA THR A 325 24.11 29.96 9.74
C THR A 325 22.82 30.51 10.36
N LEU A 326 22.95 31.50 11.26
CA LEU A 326 21.82 31.99 12.02
C LEU A 326 20.80 32.56 11.05
N ALA A 327 19.58 32.08 11.21
CA ALA A 327 18.42 32.55 10.48
C ALA A 327 17.33 32.79 11.51
N ASP A 328 16.68 33.93 11.37
CA ASP A 328 15.61 34.33 12.26
C ASP A 328 14.42 34.79 11.42
N SER A 329 13.26 34.18 11.66
CA SER A 329 12.06 34.44 10.85
C SER A 329 11.46 35.81 11.15
N ASP A 330 11.78 36.41 12.30
CA ASP A 330 11.41 37.79 12.62
C ASP A 330 12.55 38.81 12.38
N GLY A 331 13.71 38.35 11.89
CA GLY A 331 14.74 39.16 11.25
C GLY A 331 16.09 39.18 11.98
N LEU A 332 17.17 38.95 11.24
CA LEU A 332 18.52 38.83 11.83
C LEU A 332 19.25 40.18 11.89
N GLY A 333 19.56 40.65 13.11
CA GLY A 333 20.34 41.87 13.34
C GLY A 333 21.84 41.72 13.13
N VAL A 334 22.61 42.77 13.44
CA VAL A 334 24.08 42.73 13.38
C VAL A 334 24.62 41.80 14.47
N ILE A 335 25.29 40.73 14.06
CA ILE A 335 25.85 39.72 14.96
C ILE A 335 27.20 40.18 15.51
N SER A 336 27.37 40.05 16.82
CA SER A 336 28.62 40.22 17.56
C SER A 336 29.03 38.92 18.26
N TYR A 337 30.33 38.71 18.48
CA TYR A 337 30.86 37.45 19.04
C TYR A 337 31.68 37.65 20.29
N LEU A 338 31.45 36.80 21.29
CA LEU A 338 32.12 36.78 22.59
C LEU A 338 32.70 35.39 22.86
N TRP A 339 34.03 35.27 22.92
CA TRP A 339 34.73 34.02 23.21
C TRP A 339 34.86 33.80 24.72
N GLN A 340 34.62 32.58 25.17
CA GLN A 340 34.74 32.16 26.56
C GLN A 340 35.57 30.89 26.67
N ALA A 341 36.43 30.81 27.69
CA ALA A 341 37.10 29.57 28.11
C ALA A 341 36.50 29.12 29.45
N ASP A 342 35.95 27.91 29.50
CA ASP A 342 35.19 27.36 30.64
C ASP A 342 34.17 28.35 31.22
N GLY A 343 33.43 29.03 30.34
CA GLY A 343 32.40 30.01 30.69
C GLY A 343 32.90 31.39 31.12
N THR A 344 34.23 31.61 31.17
CA THR A 344 34.81 32.94 31.45
C THR A 344 35.21 33.64 30.15
N THR A 345 34.81 34.89 29.96
CA THR A 345 35.15 35.67 28.76
C THR A 345 36.66 35.84 28.59
N VAL A 346 37.17 35.47 27.42
CA VAL A 346 38.60 35.57 27.06
C VAL A 346 38.87 36.45 25.84
N GLY A 347 37.87 36.73 25.00
CA GLY A 347 38.06 37.59 23.82
C GLY A 347 36.78 37.92 23.08
N ASN A 348 36.88 38.77 22.05
CA ASN A 348 35.77 39.20 21.21
C ASN A 348 36.16 39.11 19.73
N GLY A 349 35.18 38.97 18.83
CA GLY A 349 35.38 39.05 17.37
C GLY A 349 35.36 37.70 16.65
N VAL A 350 35.59 37.73 15.34
CA VAL A 350 35.40 36.56 14.45
C VAL A 350 36.49 35.48 14.56
N ALA A 351 37.57 35.72 15.32
CA ALA A 351 38.65 34.77 15.52
C ALA A 351 39.32 34.93 16.89
N TYR A 352 39.86 33.85 17.45
CA TYR A 352 40.57 33.81 18.72
C TYR A 352 41.80 32.89 18.62
N LYS A 353 42.96 33.37 19.08
CA LYS A 353 44.22 32.59 19.07
C LYS A 353 44.46 31.93 20.43
N LEU A 354 44.60 30.61 20.43
CA LEU A 354 44.78 29.78 21.62
C LEU A 354 46.21 29.88 22.14
N THR A 355 46.34 30.07 23.45
CA THR A 355 47.61 30.15 24.15
C THR A 355 47.74 29.02 25.16
N GLU A 356 48.86 28.99 25.89
CA GLU A 356 49.05 28.06 27.01
C GLU A 356 47.97 28.21 28.10
N ALA A 357 47.40 29.40 28.27
CA ALA A 357 46.38 29.69 29.29
C ALA A 357 45.04 28.98 29.02
N GLU A 358 44.81 28.52 27.80
CA GLU A 358 43.60 27.80 27.40
C GLU A 358 43.79 26.27 27.35
N VAL A 359 45.02 25.75 27.51
CA VAL A 359 45.28 24.30 27.47
C VAL A 359 44.45 23.58 28.53
N GLY A 360 43.74 22.52 28.11
CA GLY A 360 42.83 21.74 28.95
C GLY A 360 41.47 22.40 29.22
N LYS A 361 41.22 23.62 28.71
CA LYS A 361 39.91 24.30 28.81
C LYS A 361 39.11 24.12 27.54
N THR A 362 37.80 24.21 27.65
CA THR A 362 36.89 24.23 26.49
C THR A 362 36.59 25.66 26.07
N LEU A 363 36.51 25.92 24.76
CA LEU A 363 36.15 27.23 24.23
C LEU A 363 34.71 27.23 23.73
N THR A 364 33.93 28.23 24.10
CA THR A 364 32.64 28.54 23.49
C THR A 364 32.68 29.96 22.90
N VAL A 365 31.84 30.21 21.90
CA VAL A 365 31.60 31.56 21.41
C VAL A 365 30.11 31.86 21.41
N ILE A 366 29.73 32.97 22.02
CA ILE A 366 28.35 33.46 22.05
C ILE A 366 28.18 34.46 20.91
N ALA A 367 27.34 34.13 19.95
CA ALA A 367 26.82 35.08 18.97
C ALA A 367 25.65 35.83 19.59
N LYS A 368 25.65 37.16 19.44
CA LYS A 368 24.63 38.06 20.00
C LYS A 368 24.16 39.06 18.95
N TYR A 369 22.85 39.19 18.78
CA TYR A 369 22.22 40.21 17.93
C TYR A 369 20.89 40.67 18.53
N THR A 370 20.31 41.73 17.96
CA THR A 370 18.94 42.18 18.26
C THR A 370 18.12 42.04 16.99
N ASP A 371 16.99 41.34 17.04
CA ASP A 371 16.12 41.11 15.87
C ASP A 371 15.45 42.41 15.36
N LEU A 372 14.64 42.31 14.30
CA LEU A 372 13.88 43.47 13.80
C LEU A 372 12.64 43.80 14.66
N ALA A 373 12.24 42.89 15.56
CA ALA A 373 11.18 43.08 16.57
C ALA A 373 11.69 43.77 17.86
N GLY A 374 13.00 43.98 18.00
CA GLY A 374 13.67 44.59 19.15
C GLY A 374 14.09 43.63 20.27
N THR A 375 13.95 42.31 20.09
CA THR A 375 14.35 41.27 21.05
C THR A 375 15.85 41.01 20.99
N LEU A 376 16.48 40.84 22.16
CA LEU A 376 17.90 40.51 22.22
C LEU A 376 18.08 39.00 22.23
N GLU A 377 18.74 38.48 21.20
CA GLU A 377 18.95 37.06 20.99
C GLU A 377 20.42 36.66 21.17
N THR A 378 20.63 35.46 21.72
CA THR A 378 21.96 34.88 21.89
C THR A 378 21.99 33.40 21.55
N VAL A 379 22.95 33.00 20.74
CA VAL A 379 23.21 31.59 20.44
C VAL A 379 24.67 31.28 20.78
N ALA A 380 24.87 30.29 21.64
CA ALA A 380 26.20 29.76 21.94
C ALA A 380 26.58 28.68 20.92
N SER A 381 27.86 28.63 20.55
CA SER A 381 28.41 27.46 19.88
C SER A 381 28.41 26.25 20.81
N ALA A 382 28.52 25.06 20.24
CA ALA A 382 29.02 23.92 20.99
C ALA A 382 30.43 24.26 21.56
N PRO A 383 30.78 23.76 22.75
CA PRO A 383 32.15 23.87 23.23
C PRO A 383 33.09 23.14 22.26
N THR A 384 34.29 23.67 22.07
CA THR A 384 35.37 22.87 21.48
C THR A 384 35.70 21.70 22.39
N ASP A 385 36.35 20.67 21.84
CA ASP A 385 37.14 19.77 22.67
C ASP A 385 38.12 20.59 23.55
N PRO A 386 38.50 20.10 24.74
CA PRO A 386 39.51 20.75 25.57
C PRO A 386 40.76 21.03 24.74
N VAL A 387 41.31 22.25 24.84
CA VAL A 387 42.45 22.64 24.02
C VAL A 387 43.59 21.67 24.23
N ALA A 388 43.88 20.90 23.19
CA ALA A 388 44.88 19.88 23.18
C ALA A 388 46.26 20.50 23.33
N GLN A 389 47.03 19.90 24.21
CA GLN A 389 48.46 20.07 24.22
C GLN A 389 49.02 19.37 22.98
N VAL A 390 49.79 20.09 22.16
CA VAL A 390 50.45 19.47 21.01
C VAL A 390 51.71 18.76 21.52
N ASP A 391 51.62 17.44 21.71
CA ASP A 391 52.75 16.58 22.07
C ASP A 391 53.53 16.13 20.81
N ILE A 392 54.83 16.39 20.80
CA ILE A 392 55.70 16.15 19.65
C ILE A 392 56.29 14.72 19.77
N GLY A 393 55.75 13.67 19.08
CA GLY A 393 56.47 12.38 18.94
C GLY A 393 55.81 11.00 18.61
N ALA A 394 54.52 10.82 18.25
CA ALA A 394 53.91 9.48 18.00
C ALA A 394 53.44 9.23 16.53
N THR A 395 53.37 7.96 16.08
CA THR A 395 53.05 7.55 14.68
C THR A 395 51.56 7.19 14.47
N PRO A 396 50.86 7.75 13.45
CA PRO A 396 49.44 7.46 13.13
C PRO A 396 49.12 5.99 12.77
N GLY A 397 47.89 5.52 13.05
CA GLY A 397 47.38 4.19 12.65
C GLY A 397 46.06 3.76 13.32
N ILE A 398 45.44 2.66 12.89
CA ILE A 398 44.18 2.11 13.45
C ILE A 398 44.46 0.77 14.14
N THR A 399 43.87 0.56 15.32
CA THR A 399 43.89 -0.73 16.04
C THR A 399 42.49 -1.33 16.04
N LEU A 400 42.40 -2.61 15.65
CA LEU A 400 41.20 -3.42 15.69
C LEU A 400 41.43 -4.66 16.55
N THR A 401 40.57 -4.89 17.55
CA THR A 401 40.68 -6.03 18.47
C THR A 401 39.36 -6.80 18.48
N SER A 402 39.38 -8.10 18.15
CA SER A 402 38.20 -8.97 18.28
C SER A 402 37.77 -9.09 19.75
N LEU A 403 36.47 -8.98 20.01
CA LEU A 403 35.87 -9.13 21.34
C LEU A 403 35.21 -10.51 21.49
N ASP A 404 34.48 -10.95 20.46
CA ASP A 404 33.62 -12.14 20.51
C ASP A 404 34.08 -13.27 19.57
N GLY A 405 35.26 -13.12 18.96
CA GLY A 405 35.80 -14.07 17.98
C GLY A 405 35.55 -13.65 16.53
N PHE A 406 35.44 -14.64 15.65
CA PHE A 406 35.34 -14.47 14.19
C PHE A 406 34.22 -15.33 13.58
N ALA A 407 33.28 -15.83 14.39
CA ALA A 407 32.20 -16.68 13.94
C ALA A 407 30.84 -16.02 14.18
N THR A 408 30.12 -15.70 13.11
CA THR A 408 28.68 -15.38 13.15
C THR A 408 27.85 -16.65 12.98
N GLY A 409 26.53 -16.56 12.99
CA GLY A 409 25.64 -17.71 12.77
C GLY A 409 24.34 -17.33 12.09
N GLU A 410 23.77 -18.29 11.36
CA GLU A 410 22.46 -18.18 10.69
C GLU A 410 21.30 -18.09 11.71
N ASP A 411 21.55 -18.45 12.96
CA ASP A 411 20.68 -18.14 14.10
C ASP A 411 20.64 -16.65 14.46
N GLY A 412 21.35 -15.79 13.71
CA GLY A 412 21.48 -14.36 13.92
C GLY A 412 22.58 -13.99 14.92
N THR A 413 23.49 -14.91 15.24
CA THR A 413 24.63 -14.64 16.14
C THR A 413 25.49 -13.47 15.63
N GLU A 414 25.81 -12.58 16.55
CA GLU A 414 26.63 -11.38 16.32
C GLU A 414 28.05 -11.53 16.88
N VAL A 415 29.01 -10.88 16.23
CA VAL A 415 30.36 -10.68 16.77
C VAL A 415 30.74 -9.22 16.78
N SER A 416 31.54 -8.82 17.77
CA SER A 416 32.00 -7.44 17.91
C SER A 416 33.52 -7.28 17.87
N PHE A 417 33.95 -6.12 17.39
CA PHE A 417 35.33 -5.66 17.37
C PHE A 417 35.46 -4.29 18.04
N ALA A 418 36.49 -4.13 18.87
CA ALA A 418 36.90 -2.84 19.42
C ALA A 418 37.85 -2.11 18.45
N VAL A 419 37.46 -0.90 18.04
CA VAL A 419 38.17 -0.05 17.06
C VAL A 419 38.64 1.24 17.71
N LYS A 420 39.91 1.62 17.52
CA LYS A 420 40.47 2.91 17.98
C LYS A 420 41.59 3.43 17.07
N LEU A 421 41.90 4.72 17.15
CA LEU A 421 43.08 5.31 16.53
C LEU A 421 44.31 5.22 17.46
N ASN A 422 45.51 5.23 16.89
CA ASN A 422 46.78 5.10 17.62
C ASN A 422 47.36 6.45 18.07
N THR A 423 46.98 7.55 17.40
CA THR A 423 47.33 8.93 17.80
C THR A 423 46.12 9.83 17.73
N GLN A 424 46.11 10.91 18.51
CA GLN A 424 45.07 11.93 18.43
C GLN A 424 45.00 12.51 17.01
N PRO A 425 43.83 12.48 16.35
CA PRO A 425 43.67 13.08 15.04
C PRO A 425 43.51 14.60 15.19
N THR A 426 43.94 15.33 14.18
CA THR A 426 43.84 16.79 14.03
C THR A 426 42.56 17.25 13.31
N ARG A 427 41.88 16.33 12.62
CA ARG A 427 40.53 16.45 12.03
C ARG A 427 39.75 15.15 12.29
N ASP A 428 38.43 15.19 12.26
CA ASP A 428 37.61 13.99 12.45
C ASP A 428 37.93 12.92 11.39
N VAL A 429 38.00 11.67 11.82
CA VAL A 429 38.28 10.50 10.99
C VAL A 429 37.05 9.59 11.02
N ALA A 430 36.36 9.46 9.88
CA ALA A 430 35.32 8.45 9.71
C ALA A 430 35.93 7.18 9.10
N ILE A 431 35.50 6.01 9.55
CA ILE A 431 35.85 4.71 8.95
C ILE A 431 34.57 4.07 8.44
N THR A 432 34.53 3.72 7.16
CA THR A 432 33.40 3.03 6.53
C THR A 432 33.77 1.57 6.28
N PHE A 433 32.98 0.64 6.81
CA PHE A 433 33.16 -0.80 6.67
C PHE A 433 32.23 -1.39 5.61
N SER A 434 32.66 -2.49 4.99
CA SER A 434 31.88 -3.26 4.01
C SER A 434 32.10 -4.77 4.18
N SER A 435 31.07 -5.56 3.86
CA SER A 435 31.16 -7.02 3.76
C SER A 435 31.42 -7.43 2.31
N SER A 436 32.25 -8.45 2.12
CA SER A 436 32.46 -9.08 0.81
C SER A 436 31.27 -9.93 0.38
N ASP A 437 30.51 -10.43 1.35
CA ASP A 437 29.30 -11.20 1.11
C ASP A 437 28.21 -10.82 2.11
N THR A 438 27.11 -10.30 1.58
CA THR A 438 25.98 -9.86 2.40
C THR A 438 24.92 -10.95 2.56
N SER A 439 25.01 -12.07 1.85
CA SER A 439 24.20 -13.26 2.18
C SER A 439 24.68 -13.94 3.45
N GLU A 440 25.95 -13.73 3.82
CA GLU A 440 26.56 -14.37 4.99
C GLU A 440 26.66 -13.47 6.23
N GLY A 441 26.85 -12.17 6.01
CA GLY A 441 27.14 -11.26 7.11
C GLY A 441 26.89 -9.80 6.81
N VAL A 442 26.15 -9.15 7.71
CA VAL A 442 25.80 -7.73 7.62
C VAL A 442 26.39 -6.93 8.78
N ILE A 443 26.82 -5.70 8.50
CA ILE A 443 27.38 -4.79 9.50
C ILE A 443 26.26 -3.90 10.03
N ILE A 444 26.02 -3.93 11.33
CA ILE A 444 24.93 -3.17 11.97
C ILE A 444 25.15 -1.65 11.84
N GLN A 445 26.39 -1.22 12.08
CA GLN A 445 26.81 0.16 11.93
C GLN A 445 28.04 0.24 11.03
N THR A 446 27.80 0.56 9.75
CA THR A 446 28.85 0.61 8.73
C THR A 446 29.83 1.78 8.90
N ASN A 447 29.54 2.77 9.75
CA ASN A 447 30.38 3.96 9.92
C ASN A 447 30.75 4.22 11.39
N LEU A 448 32.05 4.30 11.70
CA LEU A 448 32.58 4.73 13.01
C LEU A 448 33.31 6.07 12.88
N SER A 449 33.11 6.98 13.84
CA SER A 449 33.66 8.35 13.78
C SER A 449 34.56 8.68 14.96
N PHE A 450 35.79 9.09 14.68
CA PHE A 450 36.80 9.43 15.68
C PHE A 450 37.17 10.91 15.61
N ASN A 451 37.26 11.57 16.75
CA ASN A 451 37.64 12.97 16.91
C ASN A 451 38.70 13.12 18.01
N SER A 452 39.08 14.36 18.32
CA SER A 452 40.17 14.61 19.24
C SER A 452 39.87 14.18 20.70
N SER A 453 38.61 13.99 21.08
CA SER A 453 38.20 13.57 22.42
C SER A 453 37.95 12.06 22.57
N ASN A 454 37.64 11.33 21.49
CA ASN A 454 37.28 9.90 21.56
C ASN A 454 38.25 8.96 20.84
N TRP A 455 39.27 9.46 20.14
CA TRP A 455 40.12 8.67 19.26
C TRP A 455 40.77 7.43 19.90
N ASN A 456 41.08 7.50 21.20
CA ASN A 456 41.70 6.42 21.96
C ASN A 456 40.70 5.56 22.74
N THR A 457 39.42 5.91 22.71
CA THR A 457 38.33 5.15 23.32
C THR A 457 37.83 4.15 22.30
N ALA A 458 37.80 2.86 22.69
CA ALA A 458 37.35 1.80 21.82
C ALA A 458 35.87 1.98 21.45
N GLN A 459 35.58 2.02 20.16
CA GLN A 459 34.22 1.94 19.61
C GLN A 459 33.93 0.54 19.11
N THR A 460 32.68 0.10 19.19
CA THR A 460 32.28 -1.26 18.84
C THR A 460 31.78 -1.31 17.39
N LEU A 461 32.40 -2.16 16.58
CA LEU A 461 31.88 -2.61 15.28
C LEU A 461 31.19 -3.95 15.49
N THR A 462 29.90 -4.05 15.19
CA THR A 462 29.13 -5.30 15.31
C THR A 462 28.74 -5.82 13.93
N ILE A 463 28.99 -7.11 13.72
CA ILE A 463 28.63 -7.87 12.52
C ILE A 463 27.66 -8.98 12.94
N ARG A 464 26.60 -9.17 12.16
CA ARG A 464 25.57 -10.19 12.37
C ARG A 464 25.59 -11.19 11.21
N GLY A 465 25.45 -12.47 11.53
CA GLY A 465 25.22 -13.52 10.52
C GLY A 465 23.85 -13.35 9.84
N VAL A 466 23.75 -13.80 8.60
CA VAL A 466 22.51 -13.82 7.83
C VAL A 466 22.15 -15.29 7.57
N ASN A 467 20.86 -15.62 7.61
CA ASN A 467 20.34 -16.96 7.28
C ASN A 467 19.99 -16.98 5.79
N ASP A 468 20.56 -17.90 5.03
CA ASP A 468 20.41 -17.99 3.56
C ASP A 468 19.61 -19.23 3.08
N TYR A 469 19.05 -20.03 4.00
CA TYR A 469 18.16 -21.17 3.74
C TYR A 469 18.79 -22.30 2.90
N LEU A 470 20.13 -22.33 2.77
CA LEU A 470 20.85 -23.38 2.07
C LEU A 470 21.73 -24.14 3.05
N ASN A 471 21.70 -25.47 3.02
CA ASN A 471 22.72 -26.25 3.74
C ASN A 471 24.06 -26.20 2.97
N ASP A 472 24.79 -25.10 3.13
CA ASP A 472 26.07 -24.87 2.49
C ASP A 472 27.28 -25.03 3.43
N HIS A 473 27.00 -25.36 4.70
CA HIS A 473 27.95 -25.48 5.82
C HIS A 473 28.64 -24.15 6.13
N ASP A 474 29.41 -24.09 7.23
CA ASP A 474 30.20 -22.90 7.61
C ASP A 474 30.86 -22.12 6.44
N VAL A 475 30.26 -21.00 6.00
CA VAL A 475 30.77 -20.14 4.91
C VAL A 475 31.62 -19.00 5.43
N SER A 476 32.73 -18.71 4.75
CA SER A 476 33.63 -17.62 5.12
C SER A 476 33.48 -16.38 4.25
N TYR A 477 33.41 -15.21 4.89
CA TYR A 477 33.33 -13.90 4.26
C TYR A 477 34.33 -12.92 4.88
N ASN A 478 34.55 -11.76 4.26
CA ASN A 478 35.53 -10.76 4.72
C ASN A 478 34.88 -9.41 4.99
N ILE A 479 35.32 -8.76 6.08
CA ILE A 479 35.03 -7.36 6.38
C ILE A 479 36.25 -6.50 6.05
N SER A 480 36.05 -5.42 5.31
CA SER A 480 37.08 -4.42 5.00
C SER A 480 36.63 -3.03 5.43
N GLY A 481 37.57 -2.10 5.59
CA GLY A 481 37.24 -0.71 5.96
C GLY A 481 38.16 0.33 5.36
N VAL A 482 37.63 1.52 5.09
CA VAL A 482 38.37 2.65 4.52
C VAL A 482 38.13 3.93 5.33
N THR A 483 39.17 4.73 5.51
CA THR A 483 39.05 6.05 6.17
C THR A 483 38.56 7.13 5.21
N ASN A 484 37.58 7.92 5.65
CA ASN A 484 37.09 9.12 5.01
C ASN A 484 37.41 10.33 5.91
N THR A 485 38.47 11.08 5.61
CA THR A 485 38.94 12.17 6.46
C THR A 485 39.70 13.25 5.69
N LEU A 486 39.76 14.46 6.28
CA LEU A 486 40.68 15.53 5.87
C LEU A 486 41.96 15.55 6.73
N ASP A 487 42.07 14.63 7.69
CA ASP A 487 43.29 14.44 8.48
C ASP A 487 44.37 13.78 7.61
N VAL A 488 45.39 14.54 7.26
CA VAL A 488 46.49 14.08 6.40
C VAL A 488 47.23 12.85 6.93
N ASN A 489 47.14 12.56 8.23
CA ASN A 489 47.80 11.41 8.84
C ASN A 489 46.96 10.13 8.77
N TYR A 490 45.66 10.27 8.49
CA TYR A 490 44.69 9.18 8.39
C TYR A 490 44.04 9.10 7.01
N ASP A 491 44.49 9.89 6.03
CA ASP A 491 43.99 9.88 4.66
C ASP A 491 44.28 8.53 3.99
N GLN A 492 43.26 7.92 3.39
CA GLN A 492 43.34 6.65 2.64
C GLN A 492 44.00 5.46 3.37
N LEU A 493 43.83 5.34 4.69
CA LEU A 493 44.19 4.12 5.40
C LEU A 493 43.13 3.03 5.18
N GLU A 494 43.60 1.85 4.80
CA GLU A 494 42.78 0.65 4.59
C GLU A 494 42.91 -0.31 5.77
N ILE A 495 41.77 -0.85 6.22
CA ILE A 495 41.68 -2.00 7.10
C ILE A 495 41.49 -3.22 6.20
N ASN A 496 42.55 -4.01 6.06
CA ASN A 496 42.55 -5.17 5.17
C ASN A 496 41.88 -6.39 5.83
N ASN A 497 40.90 -6.94 5.11
CA ASN A 497 40.22 -8.24 5.21
C ASN A 497 40.27 -8.97 6.57
N ILE A 498 39.30 -8.66 7.42
CA ILE A 498 38.96 -9.48 8.59
C ILE A 498 38.11 -10.65 8.08
N THR A 499 38.63 -11.87 8.13
CA THR A 499 37.87 -13.06 7.73
C THR A 499 36.98 -13.51 8.88
N LEU A 500 35.68 -13.67 8.62
CA LEU A 500 34.68 -14.26 9.50
C LEU A 500 34.10 -15.52 8.85
N THR A 501 33.47 -16.35 9.68
CA THR A 501 32.74 -17.55 9.25
C THR A 501 31.30 -17.46 9.76
N ASN A 502 30.32 -17.49 8.86
CA ASN A 502 28.92 -17.72 9.21
C ASN A 502 28.75 -19.20 9.53
N LYS A 503 28.15 -19.54 10.67
CA LYS A 503 27.94 -20.92 11.09
C LYS A 503 26.50 -21.35 10.82
N ASP A 504 26.39 -22.49 10.17
CA ASP A 504 25.14 -23.22 9.93
C ASP A 504 24.48 -23.58 11.29
N ASP A 505 23.17 -23.29 11.41
CA ASP A 505 22.40 -23.50 12.64
C ASP A 505 21.72 -24.88 12.74
N GLY A 506 21.75 -25.66 11.65
CA GLY A 506 21.28 -27.04 11.57
C GLY A 506 19.78 -27.22 11.79
N ARG A 507 18.96 -26.16 11.66
CA ARG A 507 17.49 -26.25 11.68
C ARG A 507 16.88 -26.69 10.35
N ASP A 508 17.70 -27.06 9.36
CA ASP A 508 17.32 -27.62 8.04
C ASP A 508 16.82 -29.08 8.06
N VAL A 509 16.35 -29.60 9.20
CA VAL A 509 16.05 -31.03 9.35
C VAL A 509 14.55 -31.30 9.35
N ALA A 510 14.14 -32.14 8.38
CA ALA A 510 12.78 -32.67 8.26
C ALA A 510 12.17 -33.10 9.61
N LEU A 511 11.04 -32.48 9.95
CA LEU A 511 10.17 -32.75 11.07
C LEU A 511 9.12 -33.81 10.72
N ASN A 512 8.65 -34.47 11.77
CA ASN A 512 7.49 -35.35 11.71
C ASN A 512 6.57 -35.00 12.88
N LEU A 513 5.50 -34.27 12.58
CA LEU A 513 4.58 -33.68 13.55
C LEU A 513 3.20 -34.34 13.45
N SER A 514 2.51 -34.43 14.58
CA SER A 514 1.13 -34.93 14.64
C SER A 514 0.36 -34.15 15.70
N GLY A 515 -0.88 -33.75 15.40
CA GLY A 515 -1.72 -32.89 16.26
C GLY A 515 -1.88 -33.43 17.69
N ASP A 516 -2.15 -34.73 17.82
CA ASP A 516 -2.34 -35.42 19.09
C ASP A 516 -1.08 -35.62 19.96
N ALA A 517 0.06 -35.00 19.64
CA ALA A 517 1.30 -35.10 20.44
C ALA A 517 1.16 -34.64 21.91
N GLY A 518 -0.01 -34.08 22.31
CA GLY A 518 -0.40 -33.73 23.68
C GLY A 518 -1.44 -34.64 24.37
N GLY A 519 -2.00 -35.63 23.67
CA GLY A 519 -2.91 -36.65 24.23
C GLY A 519 -4.37 -36.23 24.48
N ILE A 520 -4.81 -35.10 23.94
CA ILE A 520 -6.22 -34.70 23.92
C ILE A 520 -6.61 -34.26 22.50
N PRO A 521 -7.75 -34.74 21.96
CA PRO A 521 -8.28 -34.23 20.69
C PRO A 521 -8.52 -32.72 20.79
N ALA A 522 -7.83 -31.95 19.95
CA ALA A 522 -7.96 -30.50 19.83
C ALA A 522 -7.83 -30.11 18.35
N LYS A 523 -8.24 -28.88 18.03
CA LYS A 523 -7.84 -28.27 16.76
C LYS A 523 -6.39 -27.85 16.87
N ASP A 524 -5.56 -28.30 15.95
CA ASP A 524 -4.12 -28.14 15.98
C ASP A 524 -3.63 -27.16 14.91
N VAL A 525 -2.51 -26.51 15.22
CA VAL A 525 -1.76 -25.66 14.30
C VAL A 525 -0.36 -26.24 14.19
N LEU A 526 -0.06 -26.86 13.05
CA LEU A 526 1.22 -27.54 12.79
C LEU A 526 2.04 -26.73 11.79
N GLN A 527 3.34 -26.55 12.07
CA GLN A 527 4.28 -25.81 11.22
C GLN A 527 5.55 -26.63 11.03
N GLY A 528 5.86 -26.99 9.78
CA GLY A 528 7.04 -27.77 9.40
C GLY A 528 8.35 -26.98 9.53
N GLN A 529 8.32 -25.70 9.12
CA GLN A 529 9.51 -24.82 9.02
C GLN A 529 10.33 -25.17 7.78
N ASP A 530 11.61 -25.51 7.93
CA ASP A 530 12.53 -25.75 6.82
C ASP A 530 12.85 -27.26 6.74
N GLY A 531 12.87 -27.81 5.53
CA GLY A 531 13.15 -29.21 5.24
C GLY A 531 11.93 -29.96 4.69
N ASP A 532 12.12 -31.20 4.23
CA ASP A 532 11.03 -32.04 3.69
C ASP A 532 10.20 -32.68 4.83
N ASP A 533 9.18 -31.99 5.32
CA ASP A 533 8.43 -32.29 6.52
C ASP A 533 7.28 -33.28 6.31
N ARG A 534 6.79 -33.83 7.42
CA ARG A 534 5.56 -34.64 7.47
C ARG A 534 4.66 -34.17 8.61
N LEU A 535 3.46 -33.69 8.27
CA LEU A 535 2.48 -33.17 9.21
C LEU A 535 1.18 -33.98 9.13
N HIS A 536 0.60 -34.31 10.28
CA HIS A 536 -0.65 -35.06 10.39
C HIS A 536 -1.62 -34.35 11.37
N GLY A 537 -2.76 -33.86 10.88
CA GLY A 537 -3.82 -33.24 11.69
C GLY A 537 -4.58 -34.28 12.52
N LEU A 538 -5.06 -35.33 11.85
CA LEU A 538 -5.78 -36.50 12.36
C LEU A 538 -7.29 -36.30 12.50
N ILE A 539 -7.76 -35.61 13.53
CA ILE A 539 -9.19 -35.46 13.83
C ILE A 539 -9.47 -34.03 14.22
N LEU A 540 -10.68 -33.56 13.89
CA LEU A 540 -11.08 -32.16 14.03
C LEU A 540 -10.36 -31.28 13.01
N SER A 541 -11.01 -30.15 12.72
CA SER A 541 -10.52 -29.17 11.76
C SER A 541 -9.27 -28.43 12.25
N ASP A 542 -8.17 -28.64 11.54
CA ASP A 542 -6.78 -28.25 11.80
C ASP A 542 -6.23 -27.25 10.76
N ASP A 543 -5.13 -26.58 11.12
CA ASP A 543 -4.36 -25.71 10.21
C ASP A 543 -2.91 -26.24 10.11
N LEU A 544 -2.50 -26.76 8.95
CA LEU A 544 -1.18 -27.31 8.68
C LEU A 544 -0.43 -26.42 7.67
N SER A 545 0.83 -26.10 7.96
CA SER A 545 1.74 -25.38 7.04
C SER A 545 3.07 -26.14 6.94
N GLY A 546 3.48 -26.48 5.71
CA GLY A 546 4.72 -27.16 5.40
C GLY A 546 5.91 -26.25 5.64
N GLY A 547 6.00 -25.17 4.87
CA GLY A 547 7.04 -24.16 4.99
C GLY A 547 7.97 -24.21 3.80
N LEU A 548 9.28 -24.33 4.02
CA LEU A 548 10.25 -24.50 2.94
C LEU A 548 10.62 -25.98 2.81
N GLY A 549 10.50 -26.58 1.64
CA GLY A 549 10.87 -27.98 1.42
C GLY A 549 9.80 -28.72 0.65
N ASN A 550 10.01 -30.01 0.35
CA ASN A 550 9.01 -30.84 -0.30
C ASN A 550 8.24 -31.63 0.75
N ASP A 551 7.11 -31.09 1.17
CA ASP A 551 6.39 -31.49 2.35
C ASP A 551 5.31 -32.52 2.07
N ARG A 552 4.86 -33.20 3.13
CA ARG A 552 3.66 -34.04 3.10
C ARG A 552 2.74 -33.67 4.24
N LEU A 553 1.56 -33.18 3.88
CA LEU A 553 0.53 -32.75 4.82
C LEU A 553 -0.68 -33.68 4.69
N TYR A 554 -1.20 -34.15 5.82
CA TYR A 554 -2.39 -34.98 5.92
C TYR A 554 -3.38 -34.30 6.88
N GLY A 555 -4.53 -33.88 6.36
CA GLY A 555 -5.61 -33.24 7.15
C GLY A 555 -6.21 -34.24 8.11
N GLY A 556 -7.01 -35.18 7.60
CA GLY A 556 -7.59 -36.26 8.38
C GLY A 556 -9.11 -36.24 8.33
N TYR A 557 -9.75 -35.91 9.45
CA TYR A 557 -11.20 -35.85 9.58
C TYR A 557 -11.63 -34.43 9.95
N ASP A 558 -12.80 -34.00 9.46
CA ASP A 558 -13.35 -32.65 9.57
C ASP A 558 -12.59 -31.61 8.70
N ASP A 559 -13.24 -30.48 8.39
CA ASP A 559 -12.75 -29.46 7.45
C ASP A 559 -11.36 -28.83 7.79
N ASP A 560 -10.30 -29.23 7.10
CA ASP A 560 -8.92 -28.82 7.35
C ASP A 560 -8.42 -27.70 6.42
N ARG A 561 -7.32 -27.05 6.83
CA ARG A 561 -6.55 -26.14 5.97
C ARG A 561 -5.10 -26.60 5.86
N LEU A 562 -4.67 -26.92 4.65
CA LEU A 562 -3.32 -27.36 4.34
C LEU A 562 -2.65 -26.32 3.42
N TYR A 563 -1.47 -25.86 3.82
CA TYR A 563 -0.62 -24.96 3.05
C TYR A 563 0.73 -25.65 2.81
N GLY A 564 1.08 -25.93 1.55
CA GLY A 564 2.40 -26.46 1.18
C GLY A 564 3.50 -25.41 1.38
N ASP A 565 3.19 -24.18 0.96
CA ASP A 565 4.07 -23.01 0.96
C ASP A 565 5.13 -23.08 -0.16
N ALA A 566 6.37 -23.48 0.09
CA ALA A 566 7.41 -23.47 -0.94
C ALA A 566 8.11 -24.82 -1.10
N GLY A 567 7.98 -25.41 -2.28
CA GLY A 567 8.59 -26.67 -2.68
C GLY A 567 7.61 -27.51 -3.49
N ASN A 568 7.93 -28.77 -3.77
CA ASN A 568 7.00 -29.66 -4.50
C ASN A 568 6.28 -30.54 -3.48
N ASP A 569 5.12 -30.08 -3.05
CA ASP A 569 4.42 -30.59 -1.87
C ASP A 569 3.39 -31.66 -2.22
N GLN A 570 3.04 -32.47 -1.22
CA GLN A 570 1.94 -33.43 -1.31
C GLN A 570 0.92 -33.16 -0.21
N LEU A 571 -0.24 -32.65 -0.59
CA LEU A 571 -1.33 -32.30 0.31
C LEU A 571 -2.47 -33.31 0.16
N PHE A 572 -2.88 -33.90 1.28
CA PHE A 572 -3.99 -34.86 1.35
C PHE A 572 -5.03 -34.34 2.34
N GLY A 573 -6.21 -33.94 1.84
CA GLY A 573 -7.33 -33.52 2.71
C GLY A 573 -7.88 -34.69 3.52
N GLU A 574 -8.12 -35.80 2.84
CA GLU A 574 -8.68 -37.06 3.35
C GLU A 574 -10.21 -37.07 3.43
N GLU A 575 -10.85 -36.66 4.53
CA GLU A 575 -12.31 -36.74 4.69
C GLU A 575 -12.91 -35.38 5.10
N ASP A 576 -14.10 -35.07 4.56
CA ASP A 576 -14.86 -33.83 4.76
C ASP A 576 -14.37 -32.66 3.87
N ASP A 577 -14.89 -31.44 4.05
CA ASP A 577 -14.69 -30.35 3.07
C ASP A 577 -13.39 -29.58 3.36
N ASP A 578 -12.32 -29.87 2.63
CA ASP A 578 -10.98 -29.33 2.90
C ASP A 578 -10.57 -28.14 2.03
N ARG A 579 -9.58 -27.39 2.52
CA ARG A 579 -8.86 -26.39 1.74
C ARG A 579 -7.37 -26.75 1.62
N LEU A 580 -6.94 -26.99 0.39
CA LEU A 580 -5.54 -27.27 0.04
C LEU A 580 -4.98 -26.13 -0.81
N ASP A 581 -3.82 -25.62 -0.44
CA ASP A 581 -3.07 -24.56 -1.13
C ASP A 581 -1.62 -25.03 -1.30
N GLY A 582 -1.21 -25.37 -2.52
CA GLY A 582 0.14 -25.90 -2.82
C GLY A 582 1.20 -24.84 -2.59
N GLY A 583 1.02 -23.66 -3.20
CA GLY A 583 1.90 -22.52 -3.03
C GLY A 583 2.83 -22.35 -4.21
N SER A 584 4.13 -22.58 -4.03
CA SER A 584 5.12 -22.47 -5.11
C SER A 584 5.86 -23.78 -5.31
N GLY A 585 5.84 -24.31 -6.53
CA GLY A 585 6.48 -25.57 -6.92
C GLY A 585 5.52 -26.45 -7.71
N ASN A 586 5.88 -27.71 -7.95
CA ASN A 586 5.01 -28.62 -8.69
C ASN A 586 4.31 -29.54 -7.69
N ASP A 587 3.11 -29.15 -7.29
CA ASP A 587 2.43 -29.72 -6.14
C ASP A 587 1.48 -30.85 -6.53
N THR A 588 1.23 -31.74 -5.58
CA THR A 588 0.20 -32.78 -5.70
C THR A 588 -0.86 -32.57 -4.63
N LEU A 589 -2.07 -32.25 -5.08
CA LEU A 589 -3.22 -32.00 -4.20
C LEU A 589 -4.25 -33.12 -4.38
N ASP A 590 -4.60 -33.80 -3.30
CA ASP A 590 -5.62 -34.85 -3.24
C ASP A 590 -6.66 -34.45 -2.19
N GLY A 591 -7.82 -33.99 -2.65
CA GLY A 591 -8.90 -33.52 -1.76
C GLY A 591 -9.44 -34.64 -0.89
N GLY A 592 -9.70 -35.81 -1.48
CA GLY A 592 -10.26 -36.95 -0.77
C GLY A 592 -11.78 -37.06 -0.91
N SER A 593 -12.48 -37.31 0.20
CA SER A 593 -13.95 -37.33 0.25
C SER A 593 -14.44 -35.96 0.70
N GLY A 594 -15.43 -35.36 0.04
CA GLY A 594 -15.90 -34.03 0.41
C GLY A 594 -16.01 -33.10 -0.78
N VAL A 595 -16.44 -31.86 -0.56
CA VAL A 595 -16.35 -30.76 -1.53
C VAL A 595 -15.12 -29.94 -1.22
N ASP A 596 -14.01 -30.27 -1.86
CA ASP A 596 -12.73 -29.66 -1.55
C ASP A 596 -12.47 -28.39 -2.36
N THR A 597 -11.66 -27.49 -1.79
CA THR A 597 -11.06 -26.37 -2.52
C THR A 597 -9.57 -26.61 -2.69
N MET A 598 -9.13 -26.86 -3.91
CA MET A 598 -7.72 -27.07 -4.26
C MET A 598 -7.17 -25.90 -5.07
N ILE A 599 -6.08 -25.30 -4.59
CA ILE A 599 -5.34 -24.24 -5.28
C ILE A 599 -3.90 -24.73 -5.46
N GLY A 600 -3.46 -24.92 -6.69
CA GLY A 600 -2.09 -25.38 -6.97
C GLY A 600 -1.08 -24.29 -6.66
N GLY A 601 -1.10 -23.20 -7.45
CA GLY A 601 -0.26 -22.04 -7.21
C GLY A 601 0.71 -21.84 -8.36
N GLU A 602 1.96 -21.48 -8.09
CA GLU A 602 2.99 -21.35 -9.14
C GLU A 602 3.61 -22.70 -9.44
N GLY A 603 3.70 -23.12 -10.71
CA GLY A 603 4.32 -24.38 -11.11
C GLY A 603 3.33 -25.36 -11.75
N ASN A 604 3.79 -26.56 -12.12
CA ASN A 604 2.94 -27.54 -12.81
C ASN A 604 2.31 -28.50 -11.80
N ASP A 605 1.04 -28.29 -11.50
CA ASP A 605 0.36 -28.96 -10.41
C ASP A 605 -0.47 -30.15 -10.87
N THR A 606 -0.63 -31.11 -9.97
CA THR A 606 -1.47 -32.29 -10.18
C THR A 606 -2.58 -32.36 -9.14
N TYR A 607 -3.82 -32.34 -9.61
CA TYR A 607 -5.00 -32.40 -8.76
C TYR A 607 -5.71 -33.74 -8.89
N TYR A 608 -5.96 -34.40 -7.77
CA TYR A 608 -6.75 -35.63 -7.68
C TYR A 608 -8.14 -35.29 -7.13
N LEU A 609 -9.16 -35.59 -7.94
CA LEU A 609 -10.56 -35.32 -7.55
C LEU A 609 -11.13 -36.44 -6.67
N GLY A 610 -12.01 -36.06 -5.75
CA GLY A 610 -12.88 -36.97 -5.01
C GLY A 610 -13.91 -37.67 -5.90
N TYR A 611 -14.54 -38.74 -5.41
CA TYR A 611 -15.57 -39.49 -6.17
C TYR A 611 -17.00 -39.26 -5.69
N ASP A 612 -17.18 -38.54 -4.59
CA ASP A 612 -18.42 -38.41 -3.84
C ASP A 612 -19.04 -37.00 -3.91
N ALA A 613 -18.23 -35.95 -4.02
CA ALA A 613 -18.67 -34.59 -4.34
C ALA A 613 -17.85 -33.98 -5.49
N ILE A 614 -18.17 -32.73 -5.86
CA ILE A 614 -17.49 -32.02 -6.97
C ILE A 614 -16.62 -30.93 -6.37
N ASP A 615 -15.31 -31.10 -6.50
CA ASP A 615 -14.30 -30.18 -5.99
C ASP A 615 -14.25 -28.87 -6.80
N VAL A 616 -13.77 -27.82 -6.13
CA VAL A 616 -13.48 -26.51 -6.71
C VAL A 616 -11.97 -26.39 -6.87
N LEU A 617 -11.53 -26.23 -8.11
CA LEU A 617 -10.13 -26.03 -8.43
C LEU A 617 -9.87 -24.62 -8.95
N SER A 618 -8.74 -24.06 -8.55
CA SER A 618 -8.26 -22.77 -9.02
C SER A 618 -6.77 -22.86 -9.32
N ASP A 619 -6.40 -22.62 -10.56
CA ASP A 619 -5.03 -22.32 -10.94
C ASP A 619 -4.78 -20.81 -10.77
N ASN A 620 -3.77 -20.46 -9.97
CA ASN A 620 -3.32 -19.08 -9.74
C ASN A 620 -1.87 -18.86 -10.23
N GLY A 621 -1.34 -19.81 -11.02
CA GLY A 621 0.01 -19.84 -11.54
C GLY A 621 0.23 -18.97 -12.77
N LEU A 622 1.37 -19.16 -13.41
CA LEU A 622 1.72 -18.47 -14.65
C LEU A 622 1.07 -19.18 -15.84
N ALA A 623 0.67 -18.42 -16.86
CA ALA A 623 0.10 -18.99 -18.10
C ALA A 623 1.05 -19.90 -18.91
N THR A 624 2.29 -20.11 -18.46
CA THR A 624 3.25 -21.06 -19.04
C THR A 624 3.26 -22.41 -18.35
N ASP A 625 2.65 -22.49 -17.17
CA ASP A 625 2.56 -23.69 -16.37
C ASP A 625 1.58 -24.65 -17.06
N ILE A 626 1.71 -25.94 -16.76
CA ILE A 626 0.95 -27.03 -17.40
C ILE A 626 0.36 -27.89 -16.30
N ASP A 627 -0.89 -27.64 -15.98
CA ASP A 627 -1.57 -28.32 -14.88
C ASP A 627 -2.32 -29.56 -15.33
N THR A 628 -2.47 -30.50 -14.40
CA THR A 628 -3.09 -31.80 -14.67
C THR A 628 -4.18 -32.14 -13.66
N VAL A 629 -5.38 -32.39 -14.15
CA VAL A 629 -6.47 -32.96 -13.34
C VAL A 629 -6.61 -34.45 -13.59
N ILE A 630 -6.62 -35.24 -12.52
CA ILE A 630 -6.87 -36.68 -12.52
C ILE A 630 -8.25 -36.94 -11.93
N MET A 631 -9.19 -37.29 -12.81
CA MET A 631 -10.57 -37.62 -12.47
C MET A 631 -10.70 -39.13 -12.18
N PRO A 632 -11.24 -39.56 -11.03
CA PRO A 632 -11.49 -40.98 -10.78
C PRO A 632 -12.57 -41.54 -11.73
N TYR A 633 -12.42 -42.79 -12.17
CA TYR A 633 -13.36 -43.43 -13.13
C TYR A 633 -14.78 -43.66 -12.57
N GLN A 634 -14.97 -43.44 -11.27
CA GLN A 634 -16.25 -43.50 -10.58
C GLN A 634 -17.10 -42.26 -10.86
N LEU A 635 -16.48 -41.11 -11.16
CA LEU A 635 -17.21 -39.91 -11.56
C LEU A 635 -17.76 -40.08 -12.98
N THR A 636 -18.98 -39.60 -13.18
CA THR A 636 -19.67 -39.74 -14.47
C THR A 636 -19.20 -38.71 -15.50
N SER A 637 -18.91 -37.47 -15.07
CA SER A 637 -18.38 -36.42 -15.93
C SER A 637 -17.66 -35.34 -15.15
N TYR A 638 -16.63 -34.75 -15.74
CA TYR A 638 -15.98 -33.54 -15.24
C TYR A 638 -15.65 -32.56 -16.38
N THR A 639 -15.59 -31.27 -16.08
CA THR A 639 -15.18 -30.20 -17.02
C THR A 639 -14.03 -29.44 -16.40
N LEU A 640 -12.91 -29.35 -17.12
CA LEU A 640 -11.72 -28.67 -16.63
C LEU A 640 -12.02 -27.18 -16.41
N PRO A 641 -11.65 -26.59 -15.25
CA PRO A 641 -11.65 -25.15 -15.06
C PRO A 641 -10.66 -24.46 -15.99
N THR A 642 -10.76 -23.13 -16.11
CA THR A 642 -9.74 -22.33 -16.79
C THR A 642 -8.39 -22.45 -16.11
N GLY A 643 -7.29 -22.48 -16.89
CA GLY A 643 -5.93 -22.63 -16.37
C GLY A 643 -5.43 -24.08 -16.33
N ILE A 644 -6.29 -25.07 -16.60
CA ILE A 644 -5.88 -26.48 -16.64
C ILE A 644 -5.70 -26.95 -18.08
N GLU A 645 -4.51 -27.45 -18.42
CA GLU A 645 -4.17 -27.92 -19.76
C GLU A 645 -4.45 -29.42 -19.93
N ASN A 646 -4.19 -30.24 -18.91
CA ASN A 646 -4.28 -31.69 -19.01
C ASN A 646 -5.43 -32.26 -18.18
N GLY A 647 -6.13 -33.23 -18.76
CA GLY A 647 -7.18 -33.97 -18.07
C GLY A 647 -7.05 -35.46 -18.33
N THR A 648 -7.01 -36.26 -17.27
CA THR A 648 -6.93 -37.72 -17.36
C THR A 648 -8.01 -38.39 -16.54
N ILE A 649 -8.70 -39.37 -17.13
CA ILE A 649 -9.58 -40.28 -16.39
C ILE A 649 -8.71 -41.41 -15.85
N ALA A 650 -8.70 -41.59 -14.53
CA ALA A 650 -7.91 -42.62 -13.87
C ALA A 650 -8.19 -44.02 -14.43
N THR A 651 -7.17 -44.88 -14.40
CA THR A 651 -7.26 -46.24 -14.96
C THR A 651 -8.41 -47.03 -14.36
N GLY A 652 -9.26 -47.60 -15.22
CA GLY A 652 -10.45 -48.34 -14.81
C GLY A 652 -11.31 -48.67 -16.02
N THR A 653 -12.46 -49.32 -15.77
CA THR A 653 -13.42 -49.69 -16.82
C THR A 653 -14.74 -48.90 -16.73
N GLY A 654 -14.78 -47.86 -15.90
CA GLY A 654 -15.95 -46.99 -15.73
C GLY A 654 -16.15 -46.11 -16.96
N ALA A 655 -17.39 -45.96 -17.41
CA ALA A 655 -17.74 -45.04 -18.49
C ALA A 655 -17.88 -43.62 -17.92
N SER A 656 -17.03 -42.71 -18.37
CA SER A 656 -16.90 -41.36 -17.82
C SER A 656 -16.68 -40.33 -18.94
N GLY A 657 -17.13 -39.10 -18.72
CA GLY A 657 -16.93 -37.98 -19.62
C GLY A 657 -15.90 -36.97 -19.10
N LEU A 658 -15.07 -36.43 -19.98
CA LEU A 658 -14.15 -35.35 -19.64
C LEU A 658 -14.23 -34.28 -20.72
N THR A 659 -14.44 -33.04 -20.30
CA THR A 659 -14.54 -31.88 -21.19
C THR A 659 -13.43 -30.90 -20.86
N GLY A 660 -12.72 -30.42 -21.88
CA GLY A 660 -11.72 -29.36 -21.76
C GLY A 660 -12.34 -27.99 -21.50
N ASN A 661 -11.52 -26.96 -21.64
CA ASN A 661 -11.84 -25.54 -21.46
C ASN A 661 -11.57 -24.77 -22.76
N ASP A 662 -11.21 -23.50 -22.67
CA ASP A 662 -10.93 -22.66 -23.85
C ASP A 662 -9.43 -22.65 -24.27
N SER A 663 -8.59 -23.43 -23.58
CA SER A 663 -7.15 -23.61 -23.84
C SER A 663 -6.88 -24.85 -24.70
N ASN A 664 -5.63 -25.05 -25.13
CA ASN A 664 -5.22 -26.28 -25.82
C ASN A 664 -5.14 -27.44 -24.80
N ASN A 665 -6.09 -28.35 -24.82
CA ASN A 665 -6.16 -29.43 -23.84
C ASN A 665 -5.62 -30.78 -24.32
N ALA A 666 -4.95 -31.51 -23.43
CA ALA A 666 -4.64 -32.93 -23.63
C ALA A 666 -5.56 -33.80 -22.75
N LEU A 667 -6.48 -34.53 -23.38
CA LEU A 667 -7.49 -35.33 -22.70
C LEU A 667 -7.27 -36.83 -22.92
N THR A 668 -7.16 -37.59 -21.83
CA THR A 668 -6.91 -39.04 -21.87
C THR A 668 -8.03 -39.81 -21.18
N GLY A 669 -8.65 -40.74 -21.92
CA GLY A 669 -9.65 -41.68 -21.43
C GLY A 669 -9.03 -42.92 -20.75
N ASN A 670 -9.89 -43.89 -20.40
CA ASN A 670 -9.50 -45.13 -19.73
C ASN A 670 -9.91 -46.37 -20.55
N ALA A 671 -10.27 -47.48 -19.91
CA ALA A 671 -10.73 -48.70 -20.60
C ALA A 671 -12.27 -48.82 -20.67
N GLY A 672 -12.97 -47.79 -20.20
CA GLY A 672 -14.43 -47.67 -20.22
C GLY A 672 -14.96 -47.19 -21.56
N LYS A 673 -16.21 -46.73 -21.61
CA LYS A 673 -16.73 -46.02 -22.78
C LYS A 673 -16.71 -44.53 -22.48
N ASN A 674 -15.69 -43.84 -22.94
CA ASN A 674 -15.43 -42.47 -22.58
C ASN A 674 -16.07 -41.49 -23.55
N LYS A 675 -16.43 -40.32 -23.02
CA LYS A 675 -16.85 -39.17 -23.83
C LYS A 675 -15.86 -38.02 -23.60
N LEU A 676 -14.99 -37.78 -24.58
CA LEU A 676 -14.00 -36.71 -24.51
C LEU A 676 -14.43 -35.55 -25.42
N ILE A 677 -14.39 -34.32 -24.89
CA ILE A 677 -14.72 -33.10 -25.63
C ILE A 677 -13.58 -32.10 -25.42
N GLY A 678 -12.86 -31.72 -26.48
CA GLY A 678 -11.78 -30.73 -26.40
C GLY A 678 -12.30 -29.33 -26.08
N ALA A 679 -13.36 -28.93 -26.78
CA ALA A 679 -14.04 -27.64 -26.72
C ALA A 679 -13.41 -26.56 -27.61
N VAL A 680 -12.70 -25.58 -27.08
CA VAL A 680 -12.04 -24.53 -27.87
C VAL A 680 -10.55 -24.64 -27.65
N GLY A 681 -9.75 -24.66 -28.71
CA GLY A 681 -8.31 -24.82 -28.59
C GLY A 681 -7.78 -25.81 -29.61
N ARG A 682 -6.49 -26.07 -29.58
CA ARG A 682 -5.88 -27.16 -30.35
C ARG A 682 -5.70 -28.35 -29.43
N ASP A 683 -6.68 -29.24 -29.45
CA ASP A 683 -6.80 -30.28 -28.45
C ASP A 683 -6.20 -31.61 -28.92
N SER A 684 -5.76 -32.43 -27.97
CA SER A 684 -5.28 -33.79 -28.20
C SER A 684 -6.11 -34.76 -27.37
N LEU A 685 -6.94 -35.56 -28.03
CA LEU A 685 -7.88 -36.48 -27.39
C LEU A 685 -7.45 -37.94 -27.64
N PHE A 686 -7.25 -38.69 -26.56
CA PHE A 686 -6.95 -40.13 -26.60
C PHE A 686 -8.05 -40.93 -25.91
N GLY A 687 -8.83 -41.69 -26.66
CA GLY A 687 -9.98 -42.46 -26.16
C GLY A 687 -9.59 -43.60 -25.22
N GLY A 688 -8.56 -44.36 -25.61
CA GLY A 688 -8.06 -45.48 -24.82
C GLY A 688 -8.59 -46.82 -25.31
N LEU A 689 -9.14 -47.63 -24.40
CA LEU A 689 -9.84 -48.86 -24.78
C LEU A 689 -11.33 -48.64 -24.57
N GLY A 690 -12.16 -49.24 -25.41
CA GLY A 690 -13.61 -49.15 -25.27
C GLY A 690 -14.25 -48.59 -26.52
N ASP A 691 -15.57 -48.40 -26.50
CA ASP A 691 -16.24 -47.73 -27.63
C ASP A 691 -16.43 -46.27 -27.22
N ASP A 692 -15.53 -45.41 -27.66
CA ASP A 692 -15.42 -44.04 -27.19
C ASP A 692 -16.11 -43.03 -28.12
N VAL A 693 -16.40 -41.84 -27.58
CA VAL A 693 -16.92 -40.70 -28.33
C VAL A 693 -16.00 -39.51 -28.10
N LEU A 694 -15.24 -39.14 -29.13
CA LEU A 694 -14.32 -38.01 -29.11
C LEU A 694 -14.89 -36.88 -29.99
N SER A 695 -14.81 -35.66 -29.48
CA SER A 695 -15.17 -34.43 -30.19
C SER A 695 -14.07 -33.40 -29.96
N GLY A 696 -13.34 -32.99 -31.01
CA GLY A 696 -12.32 -31.95 -30.91
C GLY A 696 -12.95 -30.62 -30.52
N GLY A 697 -13.74 -30.05 -31.42
CA GLY A 697 -14.52 -28.84 -31.16
C GLY A 697 -14.15 -27.74 -32.14
N THR A 698 -13.54 -26.65 -31.68
CA THR A 698 -12.99 -25.62 -32.57
C THR A 698 -11.49 -25.53 -32.40
N GLY A 699 -10.76 -25.52 -33.50
CA GLY A 699 -9.30 -25.46 -33.55
C GLY A 699 -8.74 -26.66 -34.32
N ASP A 700 -7.42 -26.74 -34.43
CA ASP A 700 -6.77 -27.82 -35.19
C ASP A 700 -6.44 -28.97 -34.23
N ASP A 701 -7.34 -29.97 -34.16
CA ASP A 701 -7.33 -31.01 -33.13
C ASP A 701 -6.67 -32.32 -33.57
N ILE A 702 -6.23 -33.14 -32.61
CA ILE A 702 -5.72 -34.49 -32.81
C ILE A 702 -6.63 -35.47 -32.07
N LEU A 703 -7.21 -36.43 -32.79
CA LEU A 703 -8.09 -37.45 -32.24
C LEU A 703 -7.51 -38.84 -32.46
N VAL A 704 -7.32 -39.57 -31.37
CA VAL A 704 -6.89 -40.97 -31.35
C VAL A 704 -7.98 -41.81 -30.67
N GLY A 705 -8.74 -42.57 -31.44
CA GLY A 705 -9.79 -43.44 -30.87
C GLY A 705 -9.22 -44.51 -29.94
N GLY A 706 -8.12 -45.14 -30.37
CA GLY A 706 -7.48 -46.21 -29.63
C GLY A 706 -8.04 -47.57 -30.04
N THR A 707 -8.63 -48.32 -29.11
CA THR A 707 -9.21 -49.63 -29.43
C THR A 707 -10.70 -49.68 -29.15
N GLY A 708 -11.48 -50.05 -30.15
CA GLY A 708 -12.89 -50.42 -29.99
C GLY A 708 -13.66 -49.97 -31.22
N LYS A 709 -14.89 -49.49 -31.04
CA LYS A 709 -15.64 -48.81 -32.10
C LYS A 709 -15.84 -47.37 -31.72
N ASP A 710 -14.91 -46.52 -32.14
CA ASP A 710 -14.89 -45.14 -31.69
C ASP A 710 -15.66 -44.24 -32.64
N LYS A 711 -16.29 -43.20 -32.09
CA LYS A 711 -16.93 -42.14 -32.86
C LYS A 711 -16.09 -40.88 -32.71
N LEU A 712 -15.46 -40.46 -33.81
CA LEU A 712 -14.58 -39.30 -33.87
C LEU A 712 -15.28 -38.15 -34.61
N THR A 713 -15.23 -36.97 -34.03
CA THR A 713 -15.78 -35.73 -34.61
C THR A 713 -14.70 -34.66 -34.49
N GLY A 714 -14.18 -34.16 -35.61
CA GLY A 714 -13.12 -33.14 -35.58
C GLY A 714 -13.68 -31.80 -35.13
N GLY A 715 -14.68 -31.30 -35.86
CA GLY A 715 -15.33 -30.03 -35.61
C GLY A 715 -14.92 -28.96 -36.61
N GLU A 716 -14.65 -27.74 -36.14
CA GLU A 716 -14.13 -26.64 -36.97
C GLU A 716 -12.62 -26.55 -36.86
N GLY A 717 -11.90 -26.49 -37.98
CA GLY A 717 -10.45 -26.41 -37.99
C GLY A 717 -9.86 -27.42 -38.96
N LYS A 718 -8.56 -27.67 -38.85
CA LYS A 718 -7.85 -28.72 -39.59
C LYS A 718 -7.52 -29.86 -38.66
N ASP A 719 -8.37 -30.87 -38.67
CA ASP A 719 -8.31 -31.94 -37.68
C ASP A 719 -7.49 -33.14 -38.17
N SER A 720 -6.78 -33.78 -37.27
CA SER A 720 -5.98 -34.98 -37.53
C SER A 720 -6.56 -36.20 -36.82
N PHE A 721 -6.94 -37.21 -37.59
CA PHE A 721 -7.42 -38.50 -37.07
C PHE A 721 -6.31 -39.53 -37.18
N LEU A 722 -5.75 -39.96 -36.05
CA LEU A 722 -4.61 -40.85 -36.00
C LEU A 722 -5.02 -42.31 -35.82
N PHE A 723 -4.56 -43.15 -36.74
CA PHE A 723 -4.68 -44.61 -36.68
C PHE A 723 -3.31 -45.24 -36.40
N ASP A 724 -3.06 -45.52 -35.13
CA ASP A 724 -1.82 -46.10 -34.61
C ASP A 724 -2.00 -47.53 -34.05
N THR A 725 -3.23 -48.04 -33.97
CA THR A 725 -3.50 -49.40 -33.47
C THR A 725 -3.69 -50.42 -34.60
N ALA A 726 -3.43 -51.70 -34.29
CA ALA A 726 -3.56 -52.79 -35.25
C ALA A 726 -4.99 -52.86 -35.86
N LEU A 727 -5.07 -53.11 -37.18
CA LEU A 727 -6.32 -53.22 -37.92
C LEU A 727 -7.25 -54.30 -37.36
N LYS A 728 -8.53 -53.98 -37.19
CA LYS A 728 -9.55 -54.82 -36.53
C LYS A 728 -10.85 -54.85 -37.33
N ALA A 729 -11.74 -55.78 -36.99
CA ALA A 729 -13.10 -55.85 -37.56
C ALA A 729 -14.06 -54.78 -36.99
N ASN A 730 -13.71 -54.21 -35.85
CA ASN A 730 -14.41 -53.10 -35.22
C ASN A 730 -13.64 -51.84 -35.59
N VAL A 731 -14.25 -51.02 -36.45
CA VAL A 731 -13.61 -49.84 -37.05
C VAL A 731 -14.23 -48.57 -36.51
N ASP A 732 -13.43 -47.53 -36.50
CA ASP A 732 -13.84 -46.22 -36.01
C ASP A 732 -14.63 -45.47 -37.07
N LYS A 733 -15.49 -44.57 -36.62
CA LYS A 733 -16.33 -43.74 -37.47
C LYS A 733 -15.96 -42.27 -37.30
N ILE A 734 -15.46 -41.67 -38.37
CA ILE A 734 -15.25 -40.21 -38.45
C ILE A 734 -16.54 -39.59 -39.01
N THR A 735 -17.13 -38.65 -38.28
CA THR A 735 -18.51 -38.21 -38.57
C THR A 735 -18.65 -36.96 -39.42
N ASP A 736 -17.60 -36.16 -39.53
CA ASP A 736 -17.64 -34.84 -40.15
C ASP A 736 -16.42 -34.50 -41.02
N PHE A 737 -15.61 -35.50 -41.40
CA PHE A 737 -14.39 -35.32 -42.20
C PHE A 737 -14.59 -34.38 -43.41
N LYS A 738 -13.79 -33.32 -43.48
CA LYS A 738 -13.74 -32.32 -44.55
C LYS A 738 -12.46 -32.51 -45.38
N PRO A 739 -12.59 -33.00 -46.63
CA PRO A 739 -11.45 -33.09 -47.54
C PRO A 739 -10.75 -31.73 -47.70
N VAL A 740 -9.43 -31.73 -47.88
CA VAL A 740 -8.53 -30.55 -47.94
C VAL A 740 -8.21 -29.90 -46.59
N ASP A 741 -9.16 -29.86 -45.66
CA ASP A 741 -8.94 -29.25 -44.34
C ASP A 741 -8.44 -30.30 -43.33
N ASP A 742 -9.11 -31.44 -43.24
CA ASP A 742 -8.80 -32.51 -42.30
C ASP A 742 -7.79 -33.52 -42.88
N ASN A 743 -7.12 -34.24 -41.99
CA ASN A 743 -6.10 -35.22 -42.33
C ASN A 743 -6.31 -36.55 -41.60
N ILE A 744 -6.07 -37.66 -42.31
CA ILE A 744 -5.98 -39.00 -41.71
C ILE A 744 -4.51 -39.38 -41.62
N GLN A 745 -4.04 -39.61 -40.39
CA GLN A 745 -2.67 -40.00 -40.11
C GLN A 745 -2.57 -41.53 -39.92
N LEU A 746 -1.63 -42.14 -40.63
CA LEU A 746 -1.46 -43.59 -40.73
C LEU A 746 -0.06 -43.98 -40.26
N GLU A 747 0.03 -44.72 -39.15
CA GLU A 747 1.31 -45.18 -38.61
C GLU A 747 1.93 -46.29 -39.47
N ASN A 748 3.12 -46.06 -40.02
CA ASN A 748 3.77 -47.00 -40.95
C ASN A 748 4.04 -48.39 -40.33
N ALA A 749 4.16 -48.48 -39.01
CA ALA A 749 4.31 -49.75 -38.29
C ALA A 749 3.07 -50.66 -38.45
N ILE A 750 1.89 -50.07 -38.66
CA ILE A 750 0.64 -50.77 -38.92
C ILE A 750 0.43 -50.92 -40.44
N PHE A 751 0.58 -49.83 -41.18
CA PHE A 751 0.35 -49.77 -42.62
C PHE A 751 1.63 -50.08 -43.40
N THR A 752 2.17 -51.29 -43.21
CA THR A 752 3.54 -51.69 -43.62
C THR A 752 3.92 -51.53 -45.11
N LYS A 753 2.97 -51.27 -46.02
CA LYS A 753 3.24 -50.93 -47.42
C LYS A 753 3.45 -49.43 -47.67
N LEU A 754 2.93 -48.60 -46.77
CA LEU A 754 3.08 -47.15 -46.76
C LEU A 754 4.40 -46.80 -46.06
N THR A 755 5.52 -46.90 -46.79
CA THR A 755 6.87 -46.86 -46.18
C THR A 755 7.53 -45.48 -46.19
N THR A 756 6.96 -44.50 -46.89
CA THR A 756 7.51 -43.14 -46.99
C THR A 756 6.68 -42.22 -46.12
N THR A 757 7.30 -41.55 -45.15
CA THR A 757 6.63 -40.59 -44.27
C THR A 757 6.31 -39.29 -45.02
N GLY A 758 5.20 -38.64 -44.64
CA GLY A 758 4.66 -37.45 -45.29
C GLY A 758 3.38 -37.75 -46.10
N GLU A 759 3.07 -36.89 -47.08
CA GLU A 759 1.90 -37.04 -47.94
C GLU A 759 1.89 -38.39 -48.65
N LEU A 760 0.74 -39.08 -48.65
CA LEU A 760 0.58 -40.36 -49.34
C LEU A 760 0.86 -40.21 -50.84
N ALA A 761 1.62 -41.16 -51.41
CA ALA A 761 1.90 -41.14 -52.85
C ALA A 761 0.61 -41.31 -53.67
N ALA A 762 0.45 -40.52 -54.74
CA ALA A 762 -0.78 -40.48 -55.51
C ALA A 762 -1.16 -41.81 -56.20
N ASP A 763 -0.19 -42.68 -56.50
CA ASP A 763 -0.43 -44.02 -57.06
C ASP A 763 -0.74 -45.07 -55.99
N MET A 764 -0.80 -44.68 -54.71
CA MET A 764 -1.15 -45.57 -53.59
C MET A 764 -2.60 -45.42 -53.12
N PHE A 765 -3.36 -44.50 -53.69
CA PHE A 765 -4.73 -44.18 -53.28
C PHE A 765 -5.72 -44.24 -54.43
N VAL A 766 -6.87 -44.90 -54.21
CA VAL A 766 -7.94 -45.00 -55.19
C VAL A 766 -9.34 -44.81 -54.59
N THR A 767 -10.23 -44.18 -55.35
CA THR A 767 -11.65 -44.06 -55.01
C THR A 767 -12.49 -45.09 -55.77
N ALA A 768 -12.63 -46.28 -55.19
CA ALA A 768 -13.27 -47.44 -55.82
C ALA A 768 -13.82 -48.42 -54.76
N THR A 769 -14.53 -49.46 -55.21
CA THR A 769 -15.01 -50.55 -54.34
C THR A 769 -13.93 -51.61 -54.06
N ALA A 770 -12.79 -51.56 -54.76
CA ALA A 770 -11.63 -52.44 -54.64
C ALA A 770 -10.41 -51.80 -55.35
N ALA A 771 -9.19 -52.31 -55.10
CA ALA A 771 -7.98 -51.92 -55.83
C ALA A 771 -8.12 -52.15 -57.35
N ILE A 772 -7.50 -51.28 -58.15
CA ILE A 772 -7.60 -51.27 -59.62
C ILE A 772 -6.28 -51.72 -60.26
N ASP A 773 -5.13 -51.30 -59.74
CA ASP A 773 -3.81 -51.79 -60.15
C ASP A 773 -3.06 -52.46 -58.99
N ASN A 774 -1.71 -52.55 -58.99
CA ASN A 774 -0.92 -53.26 -57.97
C ASN A 774 -0.37 -52.34 -56.87
N ASN A 775 -0.58 -51.02 -56.98
CA ASN A 775 -0.05 -50.03 -56.06
C ASN A 775 -1.15 -49.42 -55.19
N ASP A 776 -2.43 -49.68 -55.48
CA ASP A 776 -3.59 -49.17 -54.74
C ASP A 776 -3.71 -49.78 -53.33
N TYR A 777 -2.88 -49.32 -52.39
CA TYR A 777 -2.86 -49.81 -51.00
C TYR A 777 -3.99 -49.22 -50.14
N LEU A 778 -4.47 -48.02 -50.44
CA LEU A 778 -5.54 -47.36 -49.70
C LEU A 778 -6.74 -47.09 -50.62
N ILE A 779 -7.92 -47.56 -50.22
CA ILE A 779 -9.13 -47.57 -51.05
C ILE A 779 -10.26 -46.88 -50.29
N TYR A 780 -10.95 -45.94 -50.94
CA TYR A 780 -12.17 -45.33 -50.41
C TYR A 780 -13.40 -45.65 -51.29
N ASP A 781 -14.35 -46.40 -50.74
CA ASP A 781 -15.64 -46.65 -51.38
C ASP A 781 -16.60 -45.50 -51.07
N LYS A 782 -16.79 -44.60 -52.04
CA LYS A 782 -17.69 -43.44 -51.92
C LYS A 782 -19.17 -43.79 -51.69
N ILE A 783 -19.60 -45.02 -52.00
CA ILE A 783 -21.01 -45.44 -51.86
C ILE A 783 -21.27 -45.83 -50.41
N THR A 784 -20.36 -46.59 -49.80
CA THR A 784 -20.49 -47.09 -48.42
C THR A 784 -19.86 -46.15 -47.40
N GLY A 785 -18.87 -45.36 -47.81
CA GLY A 785 -18.04 -44.52 -46.95
C GLY A 785 -16.84 -45.26 -46.35
N GLU A 786 -16.57 -46.50 -46.77
CA GLU A 786 -15.54 -47.36 -46.17
C GLU A 786 -14.14 -46.95 -46.67
N LEU A 787 -13.23 -46.69 -45.72
CA LEU A 787 -11.80 -46.58 -45.98
C LEU A 787 -11.16 -47.94 -45.69
N MET A 788 -10.42 -48.49 -46.66
CA MET A 788 -9.87 -49.84 -46.60
C MET A 788 -8.39 -49.84 -46.96
N TYR A 789 -7.63 -50.75 -46.35
CA TYR A 789 -6.24 -51.01 -46.63
C TYR A 789 -6.08 -52.40 -47.28
N ASP A 790 -5.53 -52.44 -48.49
CA ASP A 790 -5.21 -53.67 -49.21
C ASP A 790 -3.70 -53.91 -49.20
N ALA A 791 -3.22 -54.82 -48.36
CA ALA A 791 -1.78 -55.04 -48.18
C ALA A 791 -1.09 -55.69 -49.40
N ASP A 792 -1.82 -56.36 -50.30
CA ASP A 792 -1.26 -56.88 -51.56
C ASP A 792 -1.39 -55.91 -52.73
N GLY A 793 -2.25 -54.91 -52.57
CA GLY A 793 -2.45 -53.78 -53.45
C GLY A 793 -3.02 -54.13 -54.81
N ASN A 794 -3.45 -55.37 -55.07
CA ASN A 794 -3.85 -55.85 -56.41
C ASN A 794 -5.29 -56.36 -56.53
N GLY A 795 -6.09 -56.21 -55.47
CA GLY A 795 -7.51 -56.56 -55.47
C GLY A 795 -7.82 -58.06 -55.53
N THR A 796 -6.79 -58.93 -55.49
CA THR A 796 -6.98 -60.39 -55.34
C THR A 796 -7.02 -60.83 -53.87
N GLY A 797 -6.54 -59.98 -52.96
CA GLY A 797 -6.69 -60.09 -51.51
C GLY A 797 -7.96 -59.43 -50.97
N ALA A 798 -8.33 -59.76 -49.73
CA ALA A 798 -9.40 -59.07 -49.02
C ALA A 798 -8.82 -57.81 -48.35
N ALA A 799 -9.21 -56.64 -48.83
CA ALA A 799 -8.91 -55.38 -48.16
C ALA A 799 -9.53 -55.36 -46.75
N VAL A 800 -8.82 -54.78 -45.79
CA VAL A 800 -9.26 -54.65 -44.40
C VAL A 800 -9.77 -53.24 -44.18
N GLN A 801 -10.97 -53.11 -43.62
CA GLN A 801 -11.52 -51.80 -43.30
C GLN A 801 -10.69 -51.14 -42.18
N VAL A 802 -10.36 -49.86 -42.38
CA VAL A 802 -9.63 -49.01 -41.45
C VAL A 802 -10.60 -48.15 -40.67
N ALA A 803 -11.49 -47.46 -41.39
CA ALA A 803 -12.45 -46.52 -40.81
C ALA A 803 -13.73 -46.45 -41.65
N LEU A 804 -14.76 -45.85 -41.07
CA LEU A 804 -15.98 -45.44 -41.76
C LEU A 804 -16.07 -43.92 -41.80
N LEU A 805 -16.12 -43.35 -43.01
CA LEU A 805 -16.25 -41.92 -43.27
C LEU A 805 -17.65 -41.59 -43.80
N GLY A 806 -17.89 -40.32 -44.15
CA GLY A 806 -19.07 -39.91 -44.92
C GLY A 806 -19.12 -40.55 -46.32
N THR A 807 -20.29 -40.53 -46.97
CA THR A 807 -20.42 -40.99 -48.37
C THR A 807 -20.18 -39.83 -49.35
N ASN A 808 -19.69 -40.15 -50.55
CA ASN A 808 -19.42 -39.17 -51.62
C ASN A 808 -18.42 -38.06 -51.25
N LEU A 809 -17.48 -38.31 -50.34
CA LEU A 809 -16.38 -37.38 -50.07
C LEU A 809 -15.40 -37.33 -51.27
N ALA A 810 -14.88 -36.15 -51.56
CA ALA A 810 -13.92 -35.92 -52.63
C ALA A 810 -12.47 -36.11 -52.15
N LEU A 811 -12.17 -37.29 -51.61
CA LEU A 811 -10.85 -37.59 -51.06
C LEU A 811 -9.76 -37.65 -52.14
N ALA A 812 -8.56 -37.22 -51.79
CA ALA A 812 -7.32 -37.27 -52.55
C ALA A 812 -6.17 -37.80 -51.69
N ASN A 813 -5.04 -38.12 -52.31
CA ASN A 813 -3.85 -38.58 -51.60
C ASN A 813 -3.34 -37.56 -50.55
N ALA A 814 -3.57 -36.26 -50.79
CA ALA A 814 -3.20 -35.18 -49.88
C ALA A 814 -3.97 -35.16 -48.55
N ASP A 815 -5.11 -35.86 -48.46
CA ASP A 815 -5.89 -35.99 -47.22
C ASP A 815 -5.29 -37.03 -46.26
N PHE A 816 -4.20 -37.69 -46.65
CA PHE A 816 -3.56 -38.75 -45.88
C PHE A 816 -2.08 -38.45 -45.64
N THR A 817 -1.65 -38.59 -44.38
CA THR A 817 -0.24 -38.49 -43.99
C THR A 817 0.22 -39.82 -43.42
N VAL A 818 1.35 -40.32 -43.90
CA VAL A 818 2.03 -41.47 -43.31
C VAL A 818 3.02 -40.94 -42.29
N ILE A 819 2.92 -41.42 -41.05
CA ILE A 819 3.84 -41.05 -39.96
C ILE A 819 4.78 -42.20 -39.60
#